data_AF-A0A1F6SC48-F1
#
_entry.id   AF-A0A1F6SC48-F1
#
_cell.length_a   1.000
_cell.length_b   1.000
_cell.length_c   1.000
_cell.angle_alpha   90.00
_cell.angle_beta   90.00
_cell.angle_gamma   90.00
#
_symmetry.space_group_name_H-M   'P 1'
#
loop_
_entity.id
_entity.type
_entity.pdbx_description
1 polymer ?
#
loop_
_entity_poly.entity_id
_entity_poly.type
_entity_poly.pdbx_seq_one_letter_code
_entity_poly.pdbx_strand_id
1 'polypeptide(L)'
;MDFLKKHAFLIVAGILTFHFILSLMVSSQESMIFDEKAHIPAAYSYVRYGDMRLNPEHPPFLKDLAGLPLLFLQPAFPLASKEWQSGANEQWAIGDMFVNCTRPDIVCNDADTILFWSRIPITLIAVVLGIVLFLWTRELAGTLAGLFAVTLYAFDPNIIAHNHYVTTDIGIAAFLFFAFYFFVRFLKNPSFKNVLIAGIFLGLAELAKFSAVLLFPIFGLFAVLYGLSKRKPTDDARSVFAFKLRSVFEYVLKYAGSVIICFGLIWILYFMNTLNMPGEKLSENALAAFPHTTAVGKFAIDFVTATSQSPLLKPFSEYFLGVFMVFGRVTGGNTYYFLGQVSNQASPWYFPIVFLLKETLPFLIILLLTSLYALSRIGKTLIREKGAAFPFLVRLDSRLDSAKWAAKLARSFQNNTTTYLALFFILFYSYVSITGNLNIGLRHLFPILPFLYMLTAKVSFDFFRRHENDKVTRQILACILGGLTLSIVAIPILAYPSYLSYFNAAAGGHLNGYQYVTDSNYDWGQDLKHLRNFVDTYNNCLSTGIGALNCKGISINPKALTESSSSRMAGDKALFIDKIRVDYFGGASPTYYLGNKYVSWHSYNDPEPGWYALSAGFIQESSYSPNLKPGDKTYAWRFDYPLVTRAGDSIFVYYIPEIK
;
A
#
# COMPACT_ATOMS: atom_id res chain seq x y z
N MET A 1 34.08 5.69 -1.14
CA MET A 1 33.31 4.81 -0.23
C MET A 1 33.43 5.22 1.24
N ASP A 2 34.62 5.52 1.74
CA ASP A 2 34.79 5.91 3.16
C ASP A 2 34.11 7.23 3.50
N PHE A 3 34.07 8.18 2.55
CA PHE A 3 33.24 9.39 2.65
C PHE A 3 31.77 9.06 2.93
N LEU A 4 31.19 8.11 2.18
CA LEU A 4 29.79 7.71 2.35
C LEU A 4 29.55 7.06 3.72
N LYS A 5 30.48 6.23 4.19
CA LYS A 5 30.39 5.62 5.53
C LYS A 5 30.47 6.69 6.62
N LYS A 6 31.40 7.63 6.50
CA LYS A 6 31.63 8.73 7.46
C LYS A 6 30.39 9.62 7.59
N HIS A 7 29.73 9.94 6.47
CA HIS A 7 28.58 10.85 6.45
C HIS A 7 27.24 10.12 6.30
N ALA A 8 27.18 8.81 6.55
CA ALA A 8 26.01 7.99 6.23
C ALA A 8 24.71 8.51 6.88
N PHE A 9 24.76 8.89 8.16
CA PHE A 9 23.59 9.43 8.84
C PHE A 9 23.10 10.76 8.25
N LEU A 10 24.02 11.65 7.85
CA LEU A 10 23.66 12.91 7.18
C LEU A 10 23.05 12.64 5.80
N ILE A 11 23.59 11.67 5.06
CA ILE A 11 23.04 11.27 3.75
C ILE A 11 21.63 10.69 3.93
N VAL A 12 21.41 9.80 4.90
CA VAL A 12 20.08 9.26 5.21
C VAL A 12 19.12 10.37 5.61
N ALA A 13 19.54 11.29 6.48
CA ALA A 13 18.73 12.44 6.86
C ALA A 13 18.35 13.30 5.64
N GLY A 14 19.30 13.56 4.74
CA GLY A 14 19.04 14.28 3.49
C GLY A 14 18.05 13.56 2.58
N ILE A 15 18.24 12.26 2.34
CA ILE A 15 17.34 11.43 1.52
C ILE A 15 15.92 11.43 2.10
N LEU A 16 15.78 11.21 3.41
CA LEU A 16 14.47 11.09 4.04
C LEU A 16 13.78 12.45 4.22
N THR A 17 14.54 13.54 4.36
CA THR A 17 13.99 14.90 4.32
C THR A 17 13.47 15.22 2.93
N PHE A 18 14.22 14.88 1.88
CA PHE A 18 13.75 15.00 0.50
C PHE A 18 12.50 14.17 0.26
N HIS A 19 12.48 12.90 0.70
CA HIS A 19 11.32 12.02 0.60
C HIS A 19 10.08 12.63 1.27
N PHE A 20 10.23 13.15 2.50
CA PHE A 20 9.14 13.82 3.21
C PHE A 20 8.62 15.06 2.47
N ILE A 21 9.51 15.96 2.05
CA ILE A 21 9.13 17.20 1.34
C ILE A 21 8.44 16.86 0.01
N LEU A 22 9.00 15.93 -0.75
CA LEU A 22 8.43 15.50 -2.03
C LEU A 22 7.01 14.94 -1.83
N SER A 23 6.81 14.08 -0.82
CA SER A 23 5.50 13.54 -0.49
C SER A 23 4.48 14.62 -0.10
N LEU A 24 4.88 15.63 0.66
CA LEU A 24 3.99 16.76 0.98
C LEU A 24 3.66 17.59 -0.26
N MET A 25 4.62 17.81 -1.15
CA MET A 25 4.41 18.52 -2.41
C MET A 25 3.43 17.76 -3.32
N VAL A 26 3.61 16.45 -3.50
CA VAL A 26 2.71 15.59 -4.28
C VAL A 26 1.33 15.55 -3.64
N SER A 27 1.26 15.30 -2.32
CA SER A 27 0.01 15.31 -1.57
C SER A 27 -0.81 16.59 -1.78
N SER A 28 -0.17 17.75 -1.81
CA SER A 28 -0.87 19.03 -2.01
C SER A 28 -1.49 19.17 -3.41
N GLN A 29 -0.90 18.53 -4.42
CA GLN A 29 -1.34 18.58 -5.82
C GLN A 29 -2.47 17.59 -6.12
N GLU A 30 -2.64 16.57 -5.29
CA GLU A 30 -3.60 15.51 -5.51
C GLU A 30 -4.90 15.72 -4.71
N SER A 31 -6.02 15.34 -5.31
CA SER A 31 -7.33 15.29 -4.66
C SER A 31 -7.48 14.05 -3.76
N MET A 32 -8.58 14.01 -3.01
CA MET A 32 -8.94 12.87 -2.16
C MET A 32 -9.20 11.61 -2.98
N ILE A 33 -8.55 10.51 -2.60
CA ILE A 33 -8.80 9.18 -3.18
C ILE A 33 -9.99 8.50 -2.53
N PHE A 34 -10.45 7.38 -3.10
CA PHE A 34 -11.66 6.67 -2.64
C PHE A 34 -11.58 6.27 -1.15
N ASP A 35 -10.48 5.64 -0.71
CA ASP A 35 -10.34 5.15 0.67
C ASP A 35 -10.34 6.28 1.71
N GLU A 36 -9.77 7.44 1.37
CA GLU A 36 -9.69 8.60 2.28
C GLU A 36 -11.07 9.17 2.62
N LYS A 37 -12.02 9.05 1.68
CA LYS A 37 -13.42 9.44 1.92
C LYS A 37 -14.03 8.69 3.10
N ALA A 38 -13.69 7.42 3.30
CA ALA A 38 -14.15 6.64 4.44
C ALA A 38 -13.25 6.80 5.67
N HIS A 39 -11.93 6.77 5.49
CA HIS A 39 -10.98 6.72 6.60
C HIS A 39 -10.87 8.02 7.39
N ILE A 40 -10.89 9.19 6.73
CA ILE A 40 -10.68 10.48 7.40
C ILE A 40 -11.84 10.86 8.32
N PRO A 41 -13.12 10.80 7.90
CA PRO A 41 -14.23 11.05 8.81
C PRO A 41 -14.30 10.02 9.93
N ALA A 42 -14.02 8.74 9.63
CA ALA A 42 -13.95 7.69 10.64
C ALA A 42 -12.87 8.02 11.68
N ALA A 43 -11.64 8.29 11.25
CA ALA A 43 -10.54 8.73 12.10
C ALA A 43 -10.93 9.88 13.04
N TYR A 44 -11.56 10.93 12.51
CA TYR A 44 -12.00 12.05 13.32
C TYR A 44 -13.06 11.63 14.35
N SER A 45 -14.02 10.78 13.97
CA SER A 45 -15.04 10.30 14.90
C SER A 45 -14.47 9.49 16.06
N TYR A 46 -13.41 8.72 15.81
CA TYR A 46 -12.76 7.88 16.81
C TYR A 46 -12.07 8.76 17.86
N VAL A 47 -11.21 9.68 17.42
CA VAL A 47 -10.38 10.49 18.33
C VAL A 47 -11.15 11.63 18.99
N ARG A 48 -12.19 12.16 18.33
CA ARG A 48 -12.98 13.29 18.85
C ARG A 48 -14.11 12.85 19.75
N TYR A 49 -14.80 11.76 19.38
CA TYR A 49 -16.03 11.31 20.03
C TYR A 49 -15.87 9.97 20.73
N GLY A 50 -14.80 9.20 20.54
CA GLY A 50 -14.68 7.86 21.09
C GLY A 50 -15.74 6.92 20.53
N ASP A 51 -16.08 7.08 19.25
CA ASP A 51 -17.11 6.32 18.55
C ASP A 51 -16.59 5.73 17.23
N MET A 52 -16.35 4.42 17.21
CA MET A 52 -15.75 3.67 16.11
C MET A 52 -16.76 3.06 15.11
N ARG A 53 -18.02 3.50 15.11
CA ARG A 53 -19.07 2.88 14.28
C ARG A 53 -18.83 2.90 12.76
N LEU A 54 -18.00 3.82 12.26
CA LEU A 54 -17.68 3.97 10.84
C LEU A 54 -16.43 3.17 10.51
N ASN A 55 -16.40 2.47 9.36
CA ASN A 55 -15.23 1.73 8.87
C ASN A 55 -14.61 0.72 9.88
N PRO A 56 -15.37 -0.22 10.45
CA PRO A 56 -14.84 -1.26 11.36
C PRO A 56 -13.93 -2.28 10.65
N GLU A 57 -13.94 -2.31 9.30
CA GLU A 57 -13.16 -3.24 8.48
C GLU A 57 -11.64 -3.06 8.61
N HIS A 58 -11.19 -1.90 9.10
CA HIS A 58 -9.77 -1.62 9.31
C HIS A 58 -9.49 -1.20 10.74
N PRO A 59 -8.37 -1.66 11.33
CA PRO A 59 -7.96 -1.26 12.66
C PRO A 59 -7.75 0.26 12.81
N PRO A 60 -7.86 0.80 14.03
CA PRO A 60 -7.96 2.24 14.20
C PRO A 60 -6.63 2.97 14.21
N PHE A 61 -5.50 2.34 14.52
CA PHE A 61 -4.28 3.09 14.90
C PHE A 61 -3.78 4.05 13.81
N LEU A 62 -3.76 3.65 12.54
CA LEU A 62 -3.36 4.55 11.45
C LEU A 62 -4.41 5.66 11.21
N LYS A 63 -5.69 5.33 11.40
CA LYS A 63 -6.79 6.29 11.33
C LYS A 63 -6.69 7.31 12.46
N ASP A 64 -6.51 6.87 13.70
CA ASP A 64 -6.37 7.74 14.86
C ASP A 64 -5.23 8.75 14.66
N LEU A 65 -4.08 8.27 14.19
CA LEU A 65 -2.96 9.15 13.87
C LEU A 65 -3.35 10.23 12.85
N ALA A 66 -4.08 9.88 11.79
CA ALA A 66 -4.58 10.82 10.78
C ALA A 66 -5.70 11.75 11.31
N GLY A 67 -6.44 11.34 12.34
CA GLY A 67 -7.50 12.13 12.98
C GLY A 67 -7.00 13.12 14.01
N LEU A 68 -5.88 12.82 14.70
CA LEU A 68 -5.34 13.67 15.78
C LEU A 68 -5.10 15.14 15.36
N PRO A 69 -4.49 15.44 14.20
CA PRO A 69 -4.32 16.82 13.74
C PRO A 69 -5.64 17.57 13.56
N LEU A 70 -6.73 16.87 13.21
CA LEU A 70 -8.04 17.49 12.96
C LEU A 70 -8.69 18.00 14.25
N LEU A 71 -8.26 17.53 15.43
CA LEU A 71 -8.73 18.06 16.73
C LEU A 71 -8.41 19.56 16.90
N PHE A 72 -7.34 20.04 16.26
CA PHE A 72 -6.98 21.46 16.26
C PHE A 72 -7.81 22.29 15.28
N LEU A 73 -8.27 21.67 14.18
CA LEU A 73 -9.08 22.32 13.15
C LEU A 73 -10.57 22.38 13.52
N GLN A 74 -11.04 21.43 14.33
CA GLN A 74 -12.43 21.29 14.74
C GLN A 74 -13.43 21.32 13.56
N PRO A 75 -13.23 20.51 12.51
CA PRO A 75 -14.14 20.48 11.38
C PRO A 75 -15.55 20.08 11.82
N ALA A 76 -16.55 20.63 11.12
CA ALA A 76 -17.96 20.34 11.37
C ALA A 76 -18.24 18.87 11.03
N PHE A 77 -18.76 18.11 11.99
CA PHE A 77 -19.10 16.70 11.80
C PHE A 77 -20.63 16.51 11.81
N PRO A 78 -21.19 15.70 10.90
CA PRO A 78 -22.65 15.62 10.70
C PRO A 78 -23.36 14.75 11.76
N LEU A 79 -23.21 15.07 13.05
CA LEU A 79 -23.80 14.29 14.16
C LEU A 79 -25.34 14.23 14.10
N ALA A 80 -26.00 15.25 13.55
CA ALA A 80 -27.46 15.29 13.46
C ALA A 80 -28.04 14.52 12.26
N SER A 81 -27.18 13.99 11.36
CA SER A 81 -27.65 13.30 10.16
C SER A 81 -28.31 11.96 10.50
N LYS A 82 -29.24 11.51 9.65
CA LYS A 82 -29.91 10.22 9.81
C LYS A 82 -28.89 9.06 9.74
N GLU A 83 -27.91 9.23 8.87
CA GLU A 83 -26.80 8.32 8.63
C GLU A 83 -25.97 8.11 9.91
N TRP A 84 -25.72 9.17 10.68
CA TRP A 84 -25.03 9.06 11.97
C TRP A 84 -25.93 8.47 13.05
N GLN A 85 -27.16 8.97 13.18
CA GLN A 85 -28.07 8.62 14.27
C GLN A 85 -28.57 7.17 14.18
N SER A 86 -28.99 6.75 13.00
CA SER A 86 -29.70 5.48 12.77
C SER A 86 -29.02 4.53 11.79
N GLY A 87 -28.06 5.00 11.00
CA GLY A 87 -27.38 4.17 10.02
C GLY A 87 -26.42 3.15 10.63
N ALA A 88 -26.07 2.15 9.81
CA ALA A 88 -25.09 1.11 10.10
C ALA A 88 -23.92 1.25 9.13
N ASN A 89 -22.72 1.52 9.66
CA ASN A 89 -21.49 1.72 8.89
C ASN A 89 -21.64 2.66 7.66
N GLU A 90 -22.28 3.82 7.83
CA GLU A 90 -22.54 4.82 6.78
C GLU A 90 -21.30 5.61 6.34
N GLN A 91 -20.12 4.96 6.30
CA GLN A 91 -18.82 5.59 6.09
C GLN A 91 -18.76 6.45 4.81
N TRP A 92 -19.43 6.01 3.74
CA TRP A 92 -19.40 6.70 2.45
C TRP A 92 -20.26 7.97 2.47
N ALA A 93 -21.49 7.87 2.98
CA ALA A 93 -22.41 8.99 3.07
C ALA A 93 -21.91 10.06 4.05
N ILE A 94 -21.39 9.64 5.22
CA ILE A 94 -20.77 10.55 6.18
C ILE A 94 -19.52 11.20 5.57
N GLY A 95 -18.70 10.45 4.83
CA GLY A 95 -17.57 11.03 4.09
C GLY A 95 -18.01 12.09 3.08
N ASP A 96 -19.06 11.80 2.31
CA ASP A 96 -19.58 12.76 1.34
C ASP A 96 -20.10 14.06 2.01
N MET A 97 -20.71 13.94 3.19
CA MET A 97 -21.14 15.11 3.98
C MET A 97 -19.97 15.85 4.65
N PHE A 98 -18.96 15.13 5.12
CA PHE A 98 -17.86 15.69 5.92
C PHE A 98 -16.82 16.42 5.09
N VAL A 99 -16.44 15.89 3.92
CA VAL A 99 -15.33 16.43 3.10
C VAL A 99 -15.75 16.84 1.69
N ASN A 100 -16.88 16.37 1.17
CA ASN A 100 -17.28 16.62 -0.23
C ASN A 100 -18.41 17.65 -0.40
N CYS A 101 -18.93 18.18 0.69
CA CYS A 101 -19.94 19.24 0.71
C CYS A 101 -21.19 18.92 -0.11
N THR A 102 -21.65 17.67 -0.07
CA THR A 102 -22.79 17.19 -0.88
C THR A 102 -24.14 17.64 -0.37
N ARG A 103 -24.20 18.27 0.82
CA ARG A 103 -25.43 18.65 1.51
C ARG A 103 -25.38 20.12 1.95
N PRO A 104 -26.29 21.00 1.48
CA PRO A 104 -26.27 22.42 1.80
C PRO A 104 -26.69 22.74 3.25
N ASP A 105 -27.37 21.80 3.92
CA ASP A 105 -27.78 21.91 5.33
C ASP A 105 -26.65 21.56 6.31
N ILE A 106 -25.51 21.09 5.82
CA ILE A 106 -24.33 20.76 6.61
C ILE A 106 -23.20 21.71 6.20
N VAL A 107 -22.45 22.23 7.18
CA VAL A 107 -21.32 23.13 6.92
C VAL A 107 -20.29 22.41 6.06
N CYS A 108 -19.95 23.02 4.92
CA CYS A 108 -18.90 22.55 4.03
C CYS A 108 -17.53 22.81 4.67
N ASN A 109 -16.80 21.75 5.00
CA ASN A 109 -15.43 21.86 5.48
C ASN A 109 -14.46 22.11 4.32
N ASP A 110 -13.29 22.68 4.63
CA ASP A 110 -12.19 22.77 3.69
C ASP A 110 -11.52 21.41 3.51
N ALA A 111 -11.84 20.75 2.40
CA ALA A 111 -11.34 19.43 2.06
C ALA A 111 -9.80 19.41 1.95
N ASP A 112 -9.20 20.45 1.37
CA ASP A 112 -7.76 20.50 1.12
C ASP A 112 -6.98 20.65 2.43
N THR A 113 -7.47 21.49 3.33
CA THR A 113 -6.89 21.64 4.67
C THR A 113 -7.01 20.34 5.47
N ILE A 114 -8.18 19.68 5.46
CA ILE A 114 -8.37 18.38 6.13
C ILE A 114 -7.39 17.34 5.58
N LEU A 115 -7.31 17.20 4.26
CA LEU A 115 -6.42 16.23 3.61
C LEU A 115 -4.95 16.48 3.98
N PHE A 116 -4.50 17.72 3.88
CA PHE A 116 -3.11 18.07 4.20
C PHE A 116 -2.73 17.63 5.62
N TRP A 117 -3.55 17.98 6.62
CA TRP A 117 -3.25 17.66 8.01
C TRP A 117 -3.41 16.17 8.33
N SER A 118 -4.39 15.48 7.73
CA SER A 118 -4.58 14.05 7.94
C SER A 118 -3.52 13.17 7.28
N ARG A 119 -2.87 13.64 6.21
CA ARG A 119 -1.83 12.89 5.49
C ARG A 119 -0.44 12.96 6.16
N ILE A 120 -0.13 14.05 6.88
CA ILE A 120 1.17 14.25 7.56
C ILE A 120 1.60 13.03 8.42
N PRO A 121 0.76 12.48 9.31
CA PRO A 121 1.15 11.35 10.16
C PRO A 121 1.54 10.10 9.36
N ILE A 122 0.87 9.83 8.24
CA ILE A 122 1.21 8.70 7.36
C ILE A 122 2.56 8.93 6.67
N THR A 123 2.82 10.16 6.21
CA THR A 123 4.12 10.52 5.64
C THR A 123 5.26 10.40 6.66
N LEU A 124 5.00 10.75 7.93
CA LEU A 124 5.97 10.55 9.01
C LEU A 124 6.26 9.07 9.26
N ILE A 125 5.24 8.19 9.21
CA ILE A 125 5.44 6.74 9.31
C ILE A 125 6.34 6.24 8.18
N ALA A 126 6.18 6.75 6.95
CA ALA A 126 7.04 6.41 5.82
C ALA A 126 8.51 6.78 6.10
N VAL A 127 8.75 7.98 6.62
CA VAL A 127 10.10 8.42 7.02
C VAL A 127 10.68 7.49 8.09
N VAL A 128 9.90 7.14 9.12
CA VAL A 128 10.33 6.23 10.19
C VAL A 128 10.65 4.83 9.64
N LEU A 129 9.85 4.32 8.70
CA LEU A 129 10.16 3.08 7.99
C LEU A 129 11.51 3.15 7.28
N GLY A 130 11.79 4.24 6.56
CA GLY A 130 13.10 4.47 5.94
C GLY A 130 14.26 4.46 6.94
N ILE A 131 14.08 5.06 8.13
CA ILE A 131 15.08 5.05 9.21
C ILE A 131 15.31 3.61 9.71
N VAL A 132 14.26 2.86 10.03
CA VAL A 132 14.42 1.50 10.55
C VAL A 132 14.98 0.56 9.48
N LEU A 133 14.60 0.74 8.21
CA LEU A 133 15.18 0.02 7.07
C LEU A 133 16.68 0.25 6.95
N PHE A 134 17.14 1.50 7.09
CA PHE A 134 18.56 1.84 7.15
C PHE A 134 19.27 1.09 8.26
N LEU A 135 18.75 1.24 9.49
CA LEU A 135 19.38 0.75 10.70
C LEU A 135 19.49 -0.78 10.68
N TRP A 136 18.39 -1.46 10.35
CA TRP A 136 18.39 -2.92 10.33
C TRP A 136 19.26 -3.48 9.19
N THR A 137 19.20 -2.90 7.99
CA THR A 137 20.05 -3.34 6.88
C THR A 137 21.54 -3.08 7.18
N ARG A 138 21.86 -1.95 7.82
CA ARG A 138 23.23 -1.65 8.27
C ARG A 138 23.73 -2.67 9.29
N GLU A 139 22.90 -3.06 10.26
CA GLU A 139 23.24 -4.10 11.23
C GLU A 139 23.54 -5.45 10.55
N LEU A 140 22.83 -5.78 9.47
CA LEU A 140 22.96 -7.06 8.77
C LEU A 140 24.12 -7.11 7.77
N ALA A 141 24.37 -6.02 7.04
CA ALA A 141 25.23 -6.02 5.86
C ALA A 141 26.19 -4.82 5.77
N GLY A 142 26.23 -3.97 6.79
CA GLY A 142 27.11 -2.80 6.87
C GLY A 142 26.51 -1.53 6.26
N THR A 143 27.18 -0.40 6.50
CA THR A 143 26.65 0.95 6.24
C THR A 143 26.28 1.21 4.78
N LEU A 144 27.07 0.73 3.82
CA LEU A 144 26.78 0.95 2.40
C LEU A 144 25.53 0.20 1.94
N ALA A 145 25.30 -1.01 2.46
CA ALA A 145 24.07 -1.76 2.21
C ALA A 145 22.86 -1.05 2.81
N GLY A 146 23.00 -0.50 4.02
CA GLY A 146 21.98 0.33 4.64
C GLY A 146 21.61 1.54 3.78
N LEU A 147 22.62 2.30 3.32
CA LEU A 147 22.39 3.46 2.44
C LEU A 147 21.66 3.04 1.17
N PHE A 148 22.10 1.95 0.54
CA PHE A 148 21.52 1.46 -0.70
C PHE A 148 20.06 1.00 -0.54
N ALA A 149 19.72 0.31 0.56
CA ALA A 149 18.34 -0.10 0.84
C ALA A 149 17.41 1.10 1.02
N VAL A 150 17.87 2.16 1.70
CA VAL A 150 17.09 3.41 1.84
C VAL A 150 16.95 4.11 0.49
N THR A 151 17.98 4.10 -0.36
CA THR A 151 17.87 4.66 -1.71
C THR A 151 16.86 3.90 -2.56
N LEU A 152 16.83 2.56 -2.50
CA LEU A 152 15.80 1.77 -3.18
C LEU A 152 14.39 2.15 -2.71
N TYR A 153 14.20 2.29 -1.40
CA TYR A 153 12.91 2.63 -0.80
C TYR A 153 12.46 4.08 -1.10
N ALA A 154 13.30 5.06 -0.81
CA ALA A 154 12.93 6.47 -0.82
C ALA A 154 12.74 7.06 -2.23
N PHE A 155 13.36 6.42 -3.24
CA PHE A 155 13.27 6.82 -4.64
C PHE A 155 12.40 5.85 -5.47
N ASP A 156 11.67 4.94 -4.83
CA ASP A 156 10.66 4.13 -5.52
C ASP A 156 9.40 4.98 -5.78
N PRO A 157 9.02 5.21 -7.05
CA PRO A 157 7.83 5.99 -7.39
C PRO A 157 6.54 5.37 -6.81
N ASN A 158 6.46 4.05 -6.64
CA ASN A 158 5.29 3.41 -6.03
C ASN A 158 5.22 3.69 -4.53
N ILE A 159 6.36 3.78 -3.84
CA ILE A 159 6.36 4.20 -2.43
C ILE A 159 5.96 5.67 -2.32
N ILE A 160 6.53 6.54 -3.15
CA ILE A 160 6.23 7.98 -3.15
C ILE A 160 4.75 8.23 -3.46
N ALA A 161 4.15 7.47 -4.39
CA ALA A 161 2.75 7.60 -4.76
C ALA A 161 1.77 7.35 -3.61
N HIS A 162 2.15 6.55 -2.62
CA HIS A 162 1.23 6.02 -1.62
C HIS A 162 1.60 6.37 -0.17
N ASN A 163 2.68 7.13 0.05
CA ASN A 163 3.19 7.42 1.40
C ASN A 163 2.57 8.63 2.09
N HIS A 164 1.68 9.35 1.42
CA HIS A 164 0.88 10.41 2.01
C HIS A 164 -0.57 10.02 2.22
N TYR A 165 -1.18 9.20 1.35
CA TYR A 165 -2.62 8.90 1.47
C TYR A 165 -3.00 8.28 2.82
N VAL A 166 -4.16 8.66 3.34
CA VAL A 166 -4.74 8.07 4.56
C VAL A 166 -5.32 6.69 4.25
N THR A 167 -4.43 5.73 4.04
CA THR A 167 -4.73 4.31 3.84
C THR A 167 -3.99 3.49 4.88
N THR A 168 -4.13 2.17 4.80
CA THR A 168 -3.40 1.24 5.69
C THR A 168 -2.10 0.72 5.08
N ASP A 169 -1.74 1.11 3.85
CA ASP A 169 -0.78 0.37 3.02
C ASP A 169 0.69 0.59 3.44
N ILE A 170 1.13 1.83 3.58
CA ILE A 170 2.49 2.13 4.07
C ILE A 170 2.60 1.82 5.57
N GLY A 171 1.52 2.04 6.33
CA GLY A 171 1.49 1.69 7.74
C GLY A 171 1.69 0.19 7.98
N ILE A 172 1.00 -0.69 7.24
CA ILE A 172 1.19 -2.14 7.41
C ILE A 172 2.60 -2.58 7.01
N ALA A 173 3.18 -2.01 5.95
CA ALA A 173 4.57 -2.29 5.57
C ALA A 173 5.54 -1.89 6.68
N ALA A 174 5.33 -0.73 7.31
CA ALA A 174 6.13 -0.25 8.42
C ALA A 174 6.03 -1.16 9.65
N PHE A 175 4.82 -1.39 10.15
CA PHE A 175 4.64 -2.12 11.41
C PHE A 175 4.91 -3.62 11.28
N LEU A 176 4.71 -4.23 10.11
CA LEU A 176 5.24 -5.59 9.85
C LEU A 176 6.77 -5.59 9.93
N PHE A 177 7.44 -4.67 9.23
CA PHE A 177 8.91 -4.61 9.25
C PHE A 177 9.45 -4.41 10.68
N PHE A 178 8.81 -3.55 11.48
CA PHE A 178 9.17 -3.31 12.88
C PHE A 178 8.92 -4.53 13.76
N ALA A 179 7.75 -5.18 13.61
CA ALA A 179 7.42 -6.41 14.33
C ALA A 179 8.46 -7.50 14.07
N PHE A 180 8.86 -7.70 12.81
CA PHE A 180 9.92 -8.64 12.44
C PHE A 180 11.28 -8.26 13.05
N TYR A 181 11.66 -6.98 13.02
CA TYR A 181 12.91 -6.49 13.60
C TYR A 181 13.03 -6.85 15.09
N PHE A 182 11.99 -6.55 15.88
CA PHE A 182 11.98 -6.82 17.30
C PHE A 182 11.73 -8.29 17.63
N PHE A 183 10.96 -9.01 16.81
CA PHE A 183 10.79 -10.45 16.96
C PHE A 183 12.11 -11.21 16.76
N VAL A 184 12.93 -10.83 15.78
CA VAL A 184 14.29 -11.40 15.62
C VAL A 184 15.15 -11.15 16.86
N ARG A 185 15.04 -9.98 17.49
CA ARG A 185 15.76 -9.65 18.74
C ARG A 185 15.26 -10.50 19.91
N PHE A 186 13.96 -10.74 19.99
CA PHE A 186 13.36 -11.72 20.90
C PHE A 186 13.92 -13.12 20.69
N LEU A 187 13.96 -13.62 19.44
CA LEU A 187 14.49 -14.95 19.16
C LEU A 187 15.95 -15.10 19.61
N LYS A 188 16.79 -14.12 19.29
CA LYS A 188 18.22 -14.11 19.64
C LYS A 188 18.45 -13.99 21.14
N ASN A 189 17.67 -13.17 21.83
CA ASN A 189 17.75 -12.95 23.26
C ASN A 189 16.34 -12.80 23.87
N PRO A 190 15.71 -13.89 24.36
CA PRO A 190 14.34 -13.86 24.86
C PRO A 190 14.28 -13.33 26.32
N SER A 191 14.81 -12.12 26.53
CA SER A 191 14.73 -11.38 27.79
C SER A 191 13.34 -10.78 27.98
N PHE A 192 12.97 -10.43 29.23
CA PHE A 192 11.70 -9.75 29.52
C PHE A 192 11.49 -8.49 28.67
N LYS A 193 12.55 -7.68 28.52
CA LYS A 193 12.54 -6.48 27.66
C LYS A 193 12.18 -6.82 26.20
N ASN A 194 12.77 -7.88 25.64
CA ASN A 194 12.49 -8.25 24.24
C ASN A 194 11.13 -8.92 24.07
N VAL A 195 10.63 -9.63 25.09
CA VAL A 195 9.23 -10.13 25.11
C VAL A 195 8.26 -8.95 25.07
N LEU A 196 8.49 -7.95 25.93
CA LEU A 196 7.68 -6.72 25.98
C LEU A 196 7.69 -5.96 24.66
N ILE A 197 8.87 -5.63 24.13
CA ILE A 197 8.98 -4.86 22.90
C ILE A 197 8.43 -5.64 21.69
N ALA A 198 8.70 -6.96 21.59
CA ALA A 198 8.13 -7.77 20.52
C ALA A 198 6.60 -7.83 20.61
N GLY A 199 6.03 -7.90 21.82
CA GLY A 199 4.58 -7.86 22.04
C GLY A 199 3.96 -6.51 21.67
N ILE A 200 4.61 -5.40 22.02
CA ILE A 200 4.17 -4.06 21.63
C ILE A 200 4.13 -3.91 20.11
N PHE A 201 5.21 -4.27 19.40
CA PHE A 201 5.25 -4.13 17.95
C PHE A 201 4.38 -5.15 17.20
N LEU A 202 4.15 -6.34 17.79
CA LEU A 202 3.12 -7.26 17.31
C LEU A 202 1.73 -6.60 17.43
N GLY A 203 1.40 -6.02 18.58
CA GLY A 203 0.15 -5.29 18.78
C GLY A 203 -0.01 -4.08 17.85
N LEU A 204 1.04 -3.29 17.65
CA LEU A 204 1.01 -2.17 16.70
C LEU A 204 0.80 -2.63 15.24
N ALA A 205 1.33 -3.80 14.86
CA ALA A 205 1.07 -4.37 13.54
C ALA A 205 -0.40 -4.80 13.38
N GLU A 206 -0.95 -5.49 14.38
CA GLU A 206 -2.39 -5.85 14.43
C GLU A 206 -3.30 -4.62 14.41
N LEU A 207 -2.88 -3.55 15.09
CA LEU A 207 -3.58 -2.28 15.12
C LEU A 207 -3.40 -1.46 13.82
N ALA A 208 -2.44 -1.81 12.95
CA ALA A 208 -2.24 -1.13 11.67
C ALA A 208 -3.09 -1.74 10.55
N LYS A 209 -3.20 -3.07 10.46
CA LYS A 209 -4.04 -3.78 9.47
C LYS A 209 -4.26 -5.23 9.88
N PHE A 210 -5.47 -5.76 9.69
CA PHE A 210 -5.80 -7.15 10.04
C PHE A 210 -5.02 -8.22 9.23
N SER A 211 -4.37 -7.87 8.12
CA SER A 211 -3.46 -8.80 7.45
C SER A 211 -2.24 -9.17 8.32
N ALA A 212 -1.96 -8.40 9.38
CA ALA A 212 -0.96 -8.74 10.39
C ALA A 212 -1.31 -9.99 11.20
N VAL A 213 -2.56 -10.47 11.22
CA VAL A 213 -2.95 -11.72 11.91
C VAL A 213 -2.11 -12.92 11.46
N LEU A 214 -1.58 -12.88 10.23
CA LEU A 214 -0.62 -13.87 9.71
C LEU A 214 0.67 -13.95 10.53
N LEU A 215 1.05 -12.92 11.27
CA LEU A 215 2.21 -12.92 12.17
C LEU A 215 2.07 -13.95 13.28
N PHE A 216 0.87 -14.19 13.81
CA PHE A 216 0.68 -15.13 14.92
C PHE A 216 1.23 -16.54 14.61
N PRO A 217 0.80 -17.20 13.51
CA PRO A 217 1.34 -18.50 13.14
C PRO A 217 2.80 -18.43 12.66
N ILE A 218 3.22 -17.36 11.97
CA ILE A 218 4.59 -17.23 11.47
C ILE A 218 5.59 -17.09 12.62
N PHE A 219 5.33 -16.18 13.57
CA PHE A 219 6.19 -15.98 14.73
C PHE A 219 6.13 -17.19 15.67
N GLY A 220 4.96 -17.79 15.87
CA GLY A 220 4.82 -19.05 16.62
C GLY A 220 5.69 -20.17 16.03
N LEU A 221 5.62 -20.38 14.72
CA LEU A 221 6.45 -21.36 14.01
C LEU A 221 7.94 -21.07 14.22
N PHE A 222 8.38 -19.83 14.01
CA PHE A 222 9.79 -19.48 14.18
C PHE A 222 10.27 -19.54 15.63
N ALA A 223 9.41 -19.28 16.63
CA ALA A 223 9.73 -19.49 18.04
C ALA A 223 9.98 -20.99 18.33
N VAL A 224 9.13 -21.88 17.80
CA VAL A 224 9.31 -23.33 17.91
C VAL A 224 10.59 -23.78 17.20
N LEU A 225 10.79 -23.40 15.94
CA LEU A 225 11.99 -23.75 15.17
C LEU A 225 13.27 -23.23 15.83
N TYR A 226 13.24 -22.03 16.40
CA TYR A 226 14.38 -21.47 17.11
C TYR A 226 14.68 -22.23 18.41
N GLY A 227 13.66 -22.57 19.21
CA GLY A 227 13.80 -23.44 20.37
C GLY A 227 14.38 -24.82 20.00
N LEU A 228 13.89 -25.43 18.92
CA LEU A 228 14.41 -26.68 18.37
C LEU A 228 15.84 -26.56 17.85
N SER A 229 16.30 -25.39 17.45
CA SER A 229 17.67 -25.19 16.96
C SER A 229 18.71 -25.10 18.10
N LYS A 230 18.30 -24.80 19.35
CA LYS A 230 19.24 -24.57 20.47
C LYS A 230 20.11 -25.79 20.76
N ARG A 231 21.42 -25.59 20.90
CA ARG A 231 22.35 -26.68 21.21
C ARG A 231 22.32 -26.95 22.71
N LYS A 232 22.21 -28.23 23.08
CA LYS A 232 22.35 -28.68 24.47
C LYS A 232 23.79 -28.35 24.95
N PRO A 233 23.98 -27.60 26.04
CA PRO A 233 25.28 -27.45 26.68
C PRO A 233 25.87 -28.80 27.10
N THR A 234 27.20 -28.93 27.12
CA THR A 234 27.89 -30.16 27.55
C THR A 234 27.56 -30.52 29.00
N ASP A 235 27.36 -29.50 29.83
CA ASP A 235 27.27 -29.64 31.28
C ASP A 235 25.81 -29.86 31.76
N ASP A 236 24.88 -29.94 30.81
CA ASP A 236 23.47 -30.16 31.11
C ASP A 236 23.19 -31.66 31.28
N ALA A 237 22.70 -32.08 32.46
CA ALA A 237 22.45 -33.48 32.79
C ALA A 237 21.27 -34.11 32.02
N ARG A 238 20.40 -33.31 31.38
CA ARG A 238 19.18 -33.79 30.73
C ARG A 238 19.43 -34.54 29.43
N SER A 239 18.51 -35.41 29.01
CA SER A 239 18.58 -35.99 27.65
C SER A 239 18.45 -34.89 26.57
N VAL A 240 18.95 -35.14 25.36
CA VAL A 240 18.83 -34.19 24.23
C VAL A 240 17.37 -33.84 23.98
N PHE A 241 16.48 -34.84 24.03
CA PHE A 241 15.04 -34.63 23.87
C PHE A 241 14.46 -33.72 24.96
N ALA A 242 14.74 -34.01 26.24
CA ALA A 242 14.24 -33.20 27.36
C ALA A 242 14.77 -31.76 27.33
N PHE A 243 16.03 -31.57 26.90
CA PHE A 243 16.60 -30.24 26.69
C PHE A 243 15.86 -29.46 25.58
N LYS A 244 15.63 -30.10 24.42
CA LYS A 244 14.93 -29.50 23.29
C LYS A 244 13.49 -29.16 23.64
N LEU A 245 12.78 -30.06 24.32
CA LEU A 245 11.42 -29.85 24.76
C LEU A 245 11.31 -28.64 25.70
N ARG A 246 12.18 -28.53 26.71
CA ARG A 246 12.22 -27.34 27.58
C ARG A 246 12.57 -26.07 26.80
N SER A 247 13.50 -26.15 25.85
CA SER A 247 13.88 -24.99 25.01
C SER A 247 12.68 -24.51 24.20
N VAL A 248 11.96 -25.41 23.53
CA VAL A 248 10.73 -25.07 22.81
C VAL A 248 9.69 -24.47 23.75
N PHE A 249 9.44 -25.12 24.89
CA PHE A 249 8.49 -24.63 25.89
C PHE A 249 8.83 -23.21 26.37
N GLU A 250 10.09 -22.92 26.66
CA GLU A 250 10.54 -21.58 27.08
C GLU A 250 10.26 -20.52 26.00
N TYR A 251 10.60 -20.81 24.74
CA TYR A 251 10.36 -19.90 23.62
C TYR A 251 8.86 -19.69 23.37
N VAL A 252 8.06 -20.76 23.42
CA VAL A 252 6.60 -20.70 23.24
C VAL A 252 5.94 -19.92 24.38
N LEU A 253 6.34 -20.18 25.64
CA LEU A 253 5.79 -19.48 26.80
C LEU A 253 6.11 -17.98 26.75
N LYS A 254 7.35 -17.62 26.40
CA LYS A 254 7.74 -16.21 26.27
C LYS A 254 7.07 -15.53 25.08
N TYR A 255 6.88 -16.25 23.97
CA TYR A 255 6.11 -15.77 22.84
C TYR A 255 4.63 -15.55 23.21
N ALA A 256 4.01 -16.46 23.98
CA ALA A 256 2.68 -16.27 24.53
C ALA A 256 2.61 -15.00 25.39
N GLY A 257 3.66 -14.69 26.15
CA GLY A 257 3.82 -13.40 26.84
C GLY A 257 3.76 -12.19 25.88
N SER A 258 4.47 -12.24 24.74
CA SER A 258 4.36 -11.20 23.70
C SER A 258 2.93 -11.08 23.14
N VAL A 259 2.23 -12.20 22.95
CA VAL A 259 0.84 -12.22 22.47
C VAL A 259 -0.11 -11.59 23.49
N ILE A 260 0.07 -11.85 24.79
CA ILE A 260 -0.73 -11.21 25.84
C ILE A 260 -0.54 -9.69 25.84
N ILE A 261 0.70 -9.23 25.70
CA ILE A 261 1.02 -7.79 25.59
C ILE A 261 0.36 -7.17 24.35
N CYS A 262 0.39 -7.88 23.22
CA CYS A 262 -0.29 -7.48 21.98
C CYS A 262 -1.80 -7.28 22.21
N PHE A 263 -2.50 -8.25 22.79
CA PHE A 263 -3.94 -8.12 23.07
C PHE A 263 -4.26 -7.06 24.12
N GLY A 264 -3.37 -6.84 25.10
CA GLY A 264 -3.50 -5.73 26.05
C GLY A 264 -3.45 -4.37 25.34
N LEU A 265 -2.54 -4.20 24.38
CA LEU A 265 -2.44 -2.97 23.59
C LEU A 265 -3.64 -2.77 22.66
N ILE A 266 -4.11 -3.84 22.01
CA ILE A 266 -5.34 -3.82 21.21
C ILE A 266 -6.50 -3.33 22.06
N TRP A 267 -6.69 -3.93 23.24
CA TRP A 267 -7.76 -3.56 24.14
C TRP A 267 -7.71 -2.09 24.54
N ILE A 268 -6.54 -1.57 24.91
CA ILE A 268 -6.36 -0.17 25.32
C ILE A 268 -6.82 0.80 24.23
N LEU A 269 -6.40 0.59 22.98
CA LEU A 269 -6.75 1.50 21.90
C LEU A 269 -8.23 1.42 21.53
N TYR A 270 -8.76 0.20 21.36
CA TYR A 270 -10.18 0.01 21.04
C TYR A 270 -11.10 0.48 22.18
N PHE A 271 -10.66 0.40 23.44
CA PHE A 271 -11.41 0.95 24.56
C PHE A 271 -11.61 2.47 24.42
N MET A 272 -10.56 3.21 24.07
CA MET A 272 -10.67 4.65 23.85
C MET A 272 -11.61 4.97 22.69
N ASN A 273 -11.54 4.20 21.61
CA ASN A 273 -12.31 4.45 20.38
C ASN A 273 -13.76 3.96 20.45
N THR A 274 -14.11 3.17 21.46
CA THR A 274 -15.48 2.69 21.68
C THR A 274 -16.10 3.27 22.95
N LEU A 275 -15.42 4.21 23.63
CA LEU A 275 -15.81 4.72 24.93
C LEU A 275 -17.25 5.28 24.94
N ASN A 276 -17.63 6.05 23.92
CA ASN A 276 -18.98 6.61 23.78
C ASN A 276 -19.82 5.91 22.71
N MET A 277 -19.32 4.84 22.11
CA MET A 277 -20.05 4.05 21.12
C MET A 277 -21.10 3.16 21.82
N PRO A 278 -22.40 3.27 21.48
CA PRO A 278 -23.43 2.34 21.95
C PRO A 278 -23.15 0.90 21.49
N GLY A 279 -23.37 -0.09 22.35
CA GLY A 279 -23.15 -1.50 22.01
C GLY A 279 -24.07 -1.99 20.89
N GLU A 280 -25.27 -1.41 20.76
CA GLU A 280 -26.23 -1.71 19.71
C GLU A 280 -25.66 -1.41 18.32
N LYS A 281 -24.89 -0.31 18.18
CA LYS A 281 -24.29 0.08 16.89
C LYS A 281 -23.30 -0.96 16.38
N LEU A 282 -22.58 -1.61 17.30
CA LEU A 282 -21.66 -2.68 16.95
C LEU A 282 -22.42 -3.92 16.45
N SER A 283 -23.55 -4.26 17.09
CA SER A 283 -24.43 -5.35 16.64
C SER A 283 -25.10 -5.05 15.30
N GLU A 284 -25.58 -3.82 15.08
CA GLU A 284 -26.12 -3.36 13.79
C GLU A 284 -25.08 -3.49 12.66
N ASN A 285 -23.84 -3.07 12.91
CA ASN A 285 -22.75 -3.22 11.96
C ASN A 285 -22.48 -4.69 11.62
N ALA A 286 -22.50 -5.60 12.60
CA ALA A 286 -22.33 -7.03 12.36
C ALA A 286 -23.48 -7.62 11.51
N LEU A 287 -24.72 -7.22 11.79
CA LEU A 287 -25.89 -7.63 11.01
C LEU A 287 -25.85 -7.11 9.56
N ALA A 288 -25.35 -5.89 9.37
CA ALA A 288 -25.19 -5.31 8.03
C ALA A 288 -24.04 -5.96 7.25
N ALA A 289 -22.97 -6.38 7.93
CA ALA A 289 -21.78 -6.92 7.29
C ALA A 289 -21.91 -8.40 6.89
N PHE A 290 -22.69 -9.21 7.61
CA PHE A 290 -22.75 -10.65 7.39
C PHE A 290 -24.15 -11.17 7.06
N PRO A 291 -24.27 -12.05 6.04
CA PRO A 291 -25.53 -12.75 5.80
C PRO A 291 -25.75 -13.83 6.87
N HIS A 292 -26.98 -13.93 7.38
CA HIS A 292 -27.40 -14.97 8.35
C HIS A 292 -27.34 -16.41 7.80
N THR A 293 -27.07 -16.58 6.51
CA THR A 293 -27.10 -17.87 5.81
C THR A 293 -25.80 -18.66 5.90
N THR A 294 -24.69 -18.03 6.30
CA THR A 294 -23.37 -18.69 6.40
C THR A 294 -23.03 -19.00 7.85
N ALA A 295 -22.36 -20.13 8.10
CA ALA A 295 -21.95 -20.51 9.46
C ALA A 295 -20.99 -19.48 10.09
N VAL A 296 -20.07 -18.94 9.29
CA VAL A 296 -19.13 -17.89 9.72
C VAL A 296 -19.86 -16.59 10.03
N GLY A 297 -20.80 -16.18 9.17
CA GLY A 297 -21.61 -14.97 9.40
C GLY A 297 -22.47 -15.09 10.65
N LYS A 298 -23.12 -16.24 10.86
CA LYS A 298 -23.90 -16.49 12.08
C LYS A 298 -23.02 -16.44 13.33
N PHE A 299 -21.86 -17.10 13.31
CA PHE A 299 -20.92 -17.05 14.43
C PHE A 299 -20.45 -15.61 14.73
N ALA A 300 -20.12 -14.83 13.70
CA ALA A 300 -19.71 -13.45 13.86
C ALA A 300 -20.81 -12.59 14.52
N ILE A 301 -22.06 -12.72 14.04
CA ILE A 301 -23.22 -12.01 14.60
C ILE A 301 -23.48 -12.43 16.05
N ASP A 302 -23.51 -13.73 16.33
CA ASP A 302 -23.78 -14.26 17.67
C ASP A 302 -22.69 -13.80 18.67
N PHE A 303 -21.41 -13.89 18.28
CA PHE A 303 -20.29 -13.43 19.09
C PHE A 303 -20.36 -11.93 19.39
N VAL A 304 -20.56 -11.12 18.36
CA VAL A 304 -20.61 -9.66 18.52
C VAL A 304 -21.81 -9.26 19.38
N THR A 305 -22.99 -9.82 19.13
CA THR A 305 -24.20 -9.52 19.91
C THR A 305 -24.07 -9.93 21.36
N ALA A 306 -23.39 -11.06 21.65
CA ALA A 306 -23.17 -11.51 23.02
C ALA A 306 -22.16 -10.65 23.80
N THR A 307 -21.26 -9.92 23.11
CA THR A 307 -20.12 -9.24 23.73
C THR A 307 -20.16 -7.72 23.63
N SER A 308 -20.99 -7.15 22.75
CA SER A 308 -21.06 -5.70 22.46
C SER A 308 -21.52 -4.85 23.64
N GLN A 309 -22.35 -5.40 24.52
CA GLN A 309 -22.93 -4.69 25.66
C GLN A 309 -22.00 -4.64 26.88
N SER A 310 -20.99 -5.49 26.94
CA SER A 310 -20.05 -5.53 28.06
C SER A 310 -18.97 -4.47 27.89
N PRO A 311 -18.78 -3.52 28.83
CA PRO A 311 -17.71 -2.52 28.71
C PRO A 311 -16.30 -3.12 28.60
N LEU A 312 -16.10 -4.30 29.21
CA LEU A 312 -14.82 -5.00 29.15
C LEU A 312 -14.60 -5.72 27.81
N LEU A 313 -15.66 -6.30 27.24
CA LEU A 313 -15.55 -7.12 26.02
C LEU A 313 -15.82 -6.34 24.73
N LYS A 314 -16.52 -5.20 24.80
CA LYS A 314 -16.82 -4.33 23.64
C LYS A 314 -15.58 -3.98 22.80
N PRO A 315 -14.42 -3.63 23.38
CA PRO A 315 -13.20 -3.38 22.59
C PRO A 315 -12.74 -4.59 21.77
N PHE A 316 -12.80 -5.79 22.35
CA PHE A 316 -12.48 -7.01 21.63
C PHE A 316 -13.56 -7.37 20.61
N SER A 317 -14.83 -7.13 20.94
CA SER A 317 -15.96 -7.33 20.02
C SER A 317 -15.78 -6.51 18.73
N GLU A 318 -15.39 -5.25 18.85
CA GLU A 318 -15.09 -4.38 17.70
C GLU A 318 -13.85 -4.86 16.92
N TYR A 319 -12.76 -5.21 17.60
CA TYR A 319 -11.58 -5.78 16.94
C TYR A 319 -11.92 -7.05 16.14
N PHE A 320 -12.64 -8.00 16.76
CA PHE A 320 -13.01 -9.25 16.10
C PHE A 320 -14.06 -9.07 15.01
N LEU A 321 -14.98 -8.10 15.13
CA LEU A 321 -15.88 -7.71 14.03
C LEU A 321 -15.06 -7.40 12.77
N GLY A 322 -14.05 -6.53 12.89
CA GLY A 322 -13.17 -6.20 11.77
C GLY A 322 -12.40 -7.41 11.22
N VAL A 323 -11.88 -8.29 12.09
CA VAL A 323 -11.24 -9.55 11.66
C VAL A 323 -12.21 -10.41 10.84
N PHE A 324 -13.43 -10.61 11.32
CA PHE A 324 -14.44 -11.39 10.61
C PHE A 324 -14.79 -10.75 9.25
N MET A 325 -14.86 -9.42 9.18
CA MET A 325 -15.20 -8.70 7.94
C MET A 325 -14.15 -8.94 6.86
N VAL A 326 -12.86 -8.93 7.22
CA VAL A 326 -11.77 -9.18 6.26
C VAL A 326 -11.83 -10.62 5.74
N PHE A 327 -12.07 -11.61 6.58
CA PHE A 327 -12.25 -13.00 6.13
C PHE A 327 -13.47 -13.16 5.22
N GLY A 328 -14.57 -12.43 5.50
CA GLY A 328 -15.73 -12.36 4.62
C GLY A 328 -15.40 -11.74 3.26
N ARG A 329 -14.71 -10.59 3.24
CA ARG A 329 -14.40 -9.86 1.99
C ARG A 329 -13.51 -10.64 1.03
N VAL A 330 -12.54 -11.43 1.53
CA VAL A 330 -11.68 -12.27 0.69
C VAL A 330 -12.48 -13.31 -0.12
N THR A 331 -13.72 -13.61 0.27
CA THR A 331 -14.60 -14.53 -0.50
C THR A 331 -15.34 -13.86 -1.66
N GLY A 332 -15.55 -12.54 -1.63
CA GLY A 332 -16.42 -11.81 -2.57
C GLY A 332 -15.78 -11.32 -3.86
N GLY A 333 -14.44 -11.29 -3.93
CA GLY A 333 -13.70 -10.68 -5.05
C GLY A 333 -13.88 -9.16 -5.13
N ASN A 334 -13.24 -8.52 -6.11
CA ASN A 334 -13.49 -7.12 -6.49
C ASN A 334 -13.47 -7.03 -8.01
N THR A 335 -14.28 -6.15 -8.59
CA THR A 335 -14.16 -5.81 -10.01
C THR A 335 -12.82 -5.12 -10.26
N TYR A 336 -12.10 -5.57 -11.28
CA TYR A 336 -10.86 -4.94 -11.71
C TYR A 336 -10.73 -5.02 -13.24
N TYR A 337 -9.98 -4.08 -13.82
CA TYR A 337 -9.48 -4.16 -15.18
C TYR A 337 -8.02 -4.64 -15.20
N PHE A 338 -7.72 -5.64 -16.03
CA PHE A 338 -6.38 -6.19 -16.21
C PHE A 338 -6.21 -6.77 -17.62
N LEU A 339 -5.23 -6.27 -18.37
CA LEU A 339 -4.83 -6.76 -19.69
C LEU A 339 -6.01 -6.95 -20.66
N GLY A 340 -6.89 -5.95 -20.76
CA GLY A 340 -8.05 -6.00 -21.66
C GLY A 340 -9.21 -6.86 -21.16
N GLN A 341 -9.25 -7.23 -19.88
CA GLN A 341 -10.34 -7.98 -19.28
C GLN A 341 -10.85 -7.28 -18.03
N VAL A 342 -12.18 -7.18 -17.90
CA VAL A 342 -12.85 -6.77 -16.66
C VAL A 342 -13.44 -8.01 -16.02
N SER A 343 -13.09 -8.27 -14.77
CA SER A 343 -13.51 -9.47 -14.05
C SER A 343 -13.68 -9.15 -12.57
N ASN A 344 -14.56 -9.92 -11.90
CA ASN A 344 -14.64 -10.00 -10.44
C ASN A 344 -13.97 -11.28 -9.90
N GLN A 345 -13.56 -12.20 -10.78
CA GLN A 345 -12.79 -13.39 -10.45
C GLN A 345 -11.30 -13.08 -10.54
N ALA A 346 -10.55 -13.43 -9.49
CA ALA A 346 -9.14 -13.16 -9.42
C ALA A 346 -8.30 -13.98 -10.42
N SER A 347 -7.22 -13.36 -10.89
CA SER A 347 -6.19 -13.97 -11.72
C SER A 347 -4.89 -14.13 -10.92
N PRO A 348 -4.28 -15.33 -10.89
CA PRO A 348 -2.99 -15.55 -10.25
C PRO A 348 -1.84 -14.78 -10.95
N TRP A 349 -2.06 -14.33 -12.19
CA TRP A 349 -1.08 -13.56 -12.95
C TRP A 349 -1.11 -12.06 -12.64
N TYR A 350 -2.13 -11.57 -11.94
CA TYR A 350 -2.28 -10.14 -11.64
C TYR A 350 -1.05 -9.60 -10.90
N PHE A 351 -0.75 -10.12 -9.71
CA PHE A 351 0.36 -9.61 -8.90
C PHE A 351 1.74 -9.78 -9.55
N PRO A 352 2.10 -10.94 -10.11
CA PRO A 352 3.39 -11.10 -10.80
C PRO A 352 3.58 -10.12 -11.95
N ILE A 353 2.56 -9.91 -12.79
CA ILE A 353 2.67 -9.01 -13.94
C ILE A 353 2.67 -7.56 -13.48
N VAL A 354 1.76 -7.15 -12.60
CA VAL A 354 1.69 -5.77 -12.11
C VAL A 354 2.99 -5.38 -11.37
N PHE A 355 3.57 -6.29 -10.58
CA PHE A 355 4.88 -6.08 -9.96
C PHE A 355 5.97 -5.82 -11.01
N LEU A 356 6.05 -6.65 -12.06
CA LEU A 356 7.04 -6.47 -13.14
C LEU A 356 6.83 -5.19 -13.96
N LEU A 357 5.60 -4.71 -14.10
CA LEU A 357 5.28 -3.51 -14.87
C LEU A 357 5.51 -2.21 -14.08
N LYS A 358 5.22 -2.21 -12.77
CA LYS A 358 5.29 -1.02 -11.94
C LYS A 358 6.59 -0.86 -11.18
N GLU A 359 7.32 -1.94 -10.88
CA GLU A 359 8.64 -1.84 -10.24
C GLU A 359 9.69 -1.26 -11.20
N THR A 360 10.67 -0.56 -10.64
CA THR A 360 11.72 0.08 -11.43
C THR A 360 12.64 -0.96 -12.11
N LEU A 361 13.01 -0.73 -13.38
CA LEU A 361 13.91 -1.64 -14.10
C LEU A 361 15.25 -1.87 -13.36
N PRO A 362 15.93 -0.84 -12.80
CA PRO A 362 17.13 -1.06 -12.01
C PRO A 362 16.91 -2.00 -10.82
N PHE A 363 15.80 -1.84 -10.09
CA PHE A 363 15.48 -2.71 -8.96
C PHE A 363 15.21 -4.15 -9.42
N LEU A 364 14.41 -4.35 -10.47
CA LEU A 364 14.12 -5.68 -11.03
C LEU A 364 15.39 -6.41 -11.49
N ILE A 365 16.30 -5.70 -12.17
CA ILE A 365 17.58 -6.25 -12.62
C ILE A 365 18.42 -6.71 -11.42
N ILE A 366 18.55 -5.87 -10.38
CA ILE A 366 19.35 -6.21 -9.20
C ILE A 366 18.69 -7.34 -8.41
N LEU A 367 17.36 -7.31 -8.27
CA LEU A 367 16.60 -8.37 -7.61
C LEU A 367 16.81 -9.72 -8.31
N LEU A 368 16.76 -9.75 -9.65
CA LEU A 368 17.04 -10.95 -10.44
C LEU A 368 18.49 -11.42 -10.25
N LEU A 369 19.47 -10.54 -10.43
CA LEU A 369 20.89 -10.88 -10.33
C LEU A 369 21.26 -11.37 -8.92
N THR A 370 20.75 -10.72 -7.88
CA THR A 370 20.98 -11.11 -6.49
C THR A 370 20.29 -12.43 -6.14
N SER A 371 19.09 -12.67 -6.67
CA SER A 371 18.38 -13.95 -6.52
C SER A 371 19.13 -15.09 -7.20
N LEU A 372 19.54 -14.91 -8.46
CA LEU A 372 20.36 -15.89 -9.20
C LEU A 372 21.70 -16.15 -8.48
N TYR A 373 22.33 -15.10 -7.97
CA TYR A 373 23.56 -15.25 -7.20
C TYR A 373 23.32 -16.05 -5.91
N ALA A 374 22.29 -15.73 -5.14
CA ALA A 374 21.93 -16.45 -3.92
C ALA A 374 21.65 -17.93 -4.20
N LEU A 375 20.87 -18.23 -5.24
CA LEU A 375 20.59 -19.60 -5.69
C LEU A 375 21.86 -20.33 -6.12
N SER A 376 22.74 -19.69 -6.89
CA SER A 376 24.02 -20.27 -7.30
C SER A 376 24.91 -20.61 -6.09
N ARG A 377 24.87 -19.79 -5.03
CA ARG A 377 25.62 -20.01 -3.79
C ARG A 377 25.04 -21.17 -3.00
N ILE A 378 23.72 -21.24 -2.88
CA ILE A 378 23.04 -22.39 -2.26
C ILE A 378 23.40 -23.66 -3.04
N GLY A 379 23.27 -23.65 -4.37
CA GLY A 379 23.64 -24.76 -5.24
C GLY A 379 25.10 -25.20 -5.09
N LYS A 380 26.05 -24.27 -5.09
CA LYS A 380 27.48 -24.57 -4.87
C LYS A 380 27.74 -25.17 -3.49
N THR A 381 27.10 -24.66 -2.44
CA THR A 381 27.20 -25.25 -1.10
C THR A 381 26.62 -26.66 -1.09
N LEU A 382 25.45 -26.88 -1.69
CA LEU A 382 24.85 -28.22 -1.81
C LEU A 382 25.70 -29.18 -2.64
N ILE A 383 26.35 -28.72 -3.73
CA ILE A 383 27.21 -29.56 -4.60
C ILE A 383 28.54 -29.89 -3.93
N ARG A 384 29.19 -28.90 -3.29
CA ARG A 384 30.40 -29.15 -2.49
C ARG A 384 30.13 -30.15 -1.37
N GLU A 385 28.89 -30.15 -0.87
CA GLU A 385 28.39 -31.12 0.09
C GLU A 385 27.87 -32.41 -0.56
N LYS A 386 27.53 -32.46 -1.86
CA LYS A 386 27.24 -33.71 -2.60
C LYS A 386 28.48 -34.59 -2.80
N GLY A 387 29.69 -34.02 -2.74
CA GLY A 387 30.92 -34.80 -2.49
C GLY A 387 30.91 -35.53 -1.13
N ALA A 388 29.92 -35.24 -0.28
CA ALA A 388 29.57 -35.88 0.98
C ALA A 388 28.03 -36.11 1.07
N ALA A 389 27.47 -36.88 0.12
CA ALA A 389 26.16 -37.54 0.13
C ALA A 389 24.87 -36.70 0.39
N PHE A 390 23.98 -36.66 -0.61
CA PHE A 390 22.58 -36.22 -0.47
C PHE A 390 21.69 -37.46 -0.18
N PRO A 391 20.95 -37.52 0.95
CA PRO A 391 20.40 -38.76 1.50
C PRO A 391 19.00 -39.15 0.98
N PHE A 392 18.63 -38.81 -0.26
CA PHE A 392 17.34 -39.26 -0.80
C PHE A 392 17.44 -40.54 -1.66
N LEU A 393 18.62 -40.86 -2.19
CA LEU A 393 18.80 -42.00 -3.11
C LEU A 393 20.05 -42.86 -2.85
N VAL A 394 20.79 -42.62 -1.77
CA VAL A 394 21.93 -43.47 -1.37
C VAL A 394 21.55 -44.18 -0.07
N ARG A 395 21.70 -45.52 -0.07
CA ARG A 395 21.47 -46.43 1.07
C ARG A 395 21.83 -45.76 2.41
N LEU A 396 20.86 -45.73 3.31
CA LEU A 396 21.05 -45.41 4.72
C LEU A 396 22.18 -46.29 5.29
N ASP A 397 23.33 -45.69 5.56
CA ASP A 397 24.20 -46.19 6.62
C ASP A 397 24.66 -45.02 7.52
N SER A 398 24.51 -45.25 8.81
CA SER A 398 24.83 -44.40 9.97
C SER A 398 23.89 -43.21 10.32
N ARG A 399 23.17 -43.36 11.45
CA ARG A 399 22.45 -42.28 12.17
C ARG A 399 23.35 -41.07 12.52
N LEU A 400 24.67 -41.25 12.53
CA LEU A 400 25.68 -40.23 12.88
C LEU A 400 25.75 -39.07 11.87
N ASP A 401 25.57 -39.32 10.58
CA ASP A 401 25.66 -38.27 9.56
C ASP A 401 24.42 -37.37 9.52
N SER A 402 23.25 -37.94 9.84
CA SER A 402 22.00 -37.18 10.00
C SER A 402 22.08 -36.16 11.15
N ALA A 403 22.72 -36.54 12.28
CA ALA A 403 22.87 -35.67 13.44
C ALA A 403 23.84 -34.50 13.20
N LYS A 404 24.94 -34.74 12.46
CA LYS A 404 25.89 -33.69 12.06
C LYS A 404 25.23 -32.69 11.11
N TRP A 405 24.46 -33.17 10.15
CA TRP A 405 23.69 -32.32 9.22
C TRP A 405 22.65 -31.47 9.96
N ALA A 406 21.86 -32.07 10.85
CA ALA A 406 20.88 -31.36 11.67
C ALA A 406 21.53 -30.27 12.53
N ALA A 407 22.70 -30.53 13.13
CA ALA A 407 23.44 -29.54 13.91
C ALA A 407 23.97 -28.38 13.05
N LYS A 408 24.41 -28.65 11.82
CA LYS A 408 24.86 -27.64 10.87
C LYS A 408 23.72 -26.76 10.37
N LEU A 409 22.57 -27.36 10.03
CA LEU A 409 21.35 -26.64 9.67
C LEU A 409 20.86 -25.76 10.81
N ALA A 410 20.81 -26.29 12.04
CA ALA A 410 20.45 -25.53 13.23
C ALA A 410 21.38 -24.32 13.45
N ARG A 411 22.69 -24.48 13.25
CA ARG A 411 23.67 -23.38 13.34
C ARG A 411 23.46 -22.36 12.23
N SER A 412 23.22 -22.80 10.99
CA SER A 412 22.90 -21.90 9.88
C SER A 412 21.63 -21.10 10.18
N PHE A 413 20.59 -21.77 10.68
CA PHE A 413 19.31 -21.17 11.06
C PHE A 413 19.48 -20.08 12.11
N GLN A 414 20.24 -20.34 13.17
CA GLN A 414 20.51 -19.32 14.21
C GLN A 414 21.33 -18.14 13.70
N ASN A 415 22.31 -18.37 12.84
CA ASN A 415 23.18 -17.31 12.31
C ASN A 415 22.46 -16.44 11.27
N ASN A 416 21.55 -17.04 10.49
CA ASN A 416 20.86 -16.37 9.39
C ASN A 416 19.34 -16.26 9.62
N THR A 417 18.90 -16.25 10.88
CA THR A 417 17.46 -16.25 11.23
C THR A 417 16.71 -15.12 10.53
N THR A 418 17.30 -13.92 10.48
CA THR A 418 16.72 -12.77 9.79
C THR A 418 16.46 -13.04 8.31
N THR A 419 17.45 -13.61 7.60
CA THR A 419 17.32 -13.91 6.18
C THR A 419 16.29 -15.01 5.93
N TYR A 420 16.28 -16.07 6.75
CA TYR A 420 15.29 -17.14 6.60
C TYR A 420 13.87 -16.66 6.89
N LEU A 421 13.69 -15.87 7.94
CA LEU A 421 12.39 -15.34 8.31
C LEU A 421 11.86 -14.35 7.26
N ALA A 422 12.70 -13.41 6.79
CA ALA A 422 12.33 -12.47 5.74
C ALA A 422 12.00 -13.18 4.42
N LEU A 423 12.82 -14.16 4.00
CA LEU A 423 12.59 -14.92 2.77
C LEU A 423 11.31 -15.77 2.88
N PHE A 424 11.10 -16.44 4.02
CA PHE A 424 9.87 -17.18 4.27
C PHE A 424 8.65 -16.27 4.17
N PHE A 425 8.70 -15.09 4.80
CA PHE A 425 7.61 -14.12 4.75
C PHE A 425 7.35 -13.63 3.33
N ILE A 426 8.37 -13.26 2.57
CA ILE A 426 8.22 -12.84 1.16
C ILE A 426 7.52 -13.95 0.36
N LEU A 427 8.02 -15.18 0.43
CA LEU A 427 7.46 -16.30 -0.34
C LEU A 427 6.03 -16.62 0.08
N PHE A 428 5.77 -16.68 1.39
CA PHE A 428 4.45 -16.98 1.95
C PHE A 428 3.44 -15.89 1.62
N TYR A 429 3.79 -14.62 1.84
CA TYR A 429 2.90 -13.49 1.59
C TYR A 429 2.62 -13.32 0.09
N SER A 430 3.62 -13.52 -0.78
CA SER A 430 3.42 -13.56 -2.24
C SER A 430 2.51 -14.70 -2.65
N TYR A 431 2.68 -15.90 -2.07
CA TYR A 431 1.80 -17.04 -2.34
C TYR A 431 0.35 -16.72 -1.95
N VAL A 432 0.11 -16.20 -0.73
CA VAL A 432 -1.22 -15.80 -0.26
C VAL A 432 -1.82 -14.72 -1.16
N SER A 433 -1.02 -13.75 -1.61
CA SER A 433 -1.48 -12.67 -2.51
C SER A 433 -1.86 -13.21 -3.89
N ILE A 434 -1.06 -14.11 -4.47
CA ILE A 434 -1.29 -14.72 -5.79
C ILE A 434 -2.51 -15.64 -5.79
N THR A 435 -2.74 -16.36 -4.69
CA THR A 435 -3.84 -17.33 -4.55
C THR A 435 -5.11 -16.73 -3.95
N GLY A 436 -5.03 -15.51 -3.41
CA GLY A 436 -6.17 -14.78 -2.87
C GLY A 436 -7.03 -14.13 -3.94
N ASN A 437 -8.29 -13.86 -3.62
CA ASN A 437 -9.25 -13.30 -4.58
C ASN A 437 -9.22 -11.77 -4.71
N LEU A 438 -8.17 -11.10 -4.22
CA LEU A 438 -8.12 -9.65 -4.06
C LEU A 438 -7.11 -9.00 -5.02
N ASN A 439 -7.50 -8.82 -6.29
CA ASN A 439 -6.65 -8.21 -7.32
C ASN A 439 -6.95 -6.71 -7.52
N ILE A 440 -6.63 -5.89 -6.53
CA ILE A 440 -6.99 -4.46 -6.49
C ILE A 440 -5.80 -3.56 -6.10
N GLY A 441 -4.72 -3.61 -6.89
CA GLY A 441 -3.57 -2.71 -6.74
C GLY A 441 -2.27 -3.36 -6.29
N LEU A 442 -1.14 -2.87 -6.83
CA LEU A 442 0.22 -3.25 -6.37
C LEU A 442 0.42 -3.01 -4.87
N ARG A 443 -0.28 -2.02 -4.29
CA ARG A 443 -0.21 -1.63 -2.87
C ARG A 443 -0.37 -2.81 -1.90
N HIS A 444 -1.07 -3.86 -2.29
CA HIS A 444 -1.19 -5.08 -1.48
C HIS A 444 0.12 -5.84 -1.27
N LEU A 445 1.13 -5.62 -2.11
CA LEU A 445 2.49 -6.18 -1.98
C LEU A 445 3.45 -5.29 -1.16
N PHE A 446 3.05 -4.11 -0.71
CA PHE A 446 3.92 -3.25 0.10
C PHE A 446 4.51 -3.92 1.34
N PRO A 447 3.79 -4.82 2.05
CA PRO A 447 4.36 -5.61 3.13
C PRO A 447 5.69 -6.29 2.82
N ILE A 448 5.92 -6.74 1.59
CA ILE A 448 7.14 -7.47 1.22
C ILE A 448 8.27 -6.55 0.75
N LEU A 449 7.98 -5.31 0.32
CA LEU A 449 8.97 -4.42 -0.30
C LEU A 449 10.15 -4.06 0.62
N PRO A 450 9.95 -3.67 1.90
CA PRO A 450 11.08 -3.39 2.80
C PRO A 450 12.02 -4.59 2.98
N PHE A 451 11.47 -5.81 2.99
CA PHE A 451 12.25 -7.03 3.08
C PHE A 451 13.01 -7.32 1.78
N LEU A 452 12.39 -7.06 0.62
CA LEU A 452 13.05 -7.17 -0.68
C LEU A 452 14.21 -6.17 -0.78
N TYR A 453 14.01 -4.89 -0.44
CA TYR A 453 15.09 -3.89 -0.45
C TYR A 453 16.24 -4.28 0.48
N MET A 454 15.93 -4.73 1.71
CA MET A 454 16.91 -5.18 2.70
C MET A 454 17.72 -6.40 2.20
N LEU A 455 17.05 -7.42 1.67
CA LEU A 455 17.72 -8.65 1.20
C LEU A 455 18.53 -8.41 -0.08
N THR A 456 17.98 -7.66 -1.03
CA THR A 456 18.67 -7.26 -2.26
C THR A 456 19.93 -6.45 -1.94
N ALA A 457 19.83 -5.44 -1.06
CA ALA A 457 20.99 -4.68 -0.61
C ALA A 457 22.02 -5.57 0.10
N LYS A 458 21.57 -6.44 1.02
CA LYS A 458 22.46 -7.39 1.70
C LYS A 458 23.26 -8.24 0.70
N VAL A 459 22.57 -8.86 -0.27
CA VAL A 459 23.23 -9.78 -1.21
C VAL A 459 24.16 -9.03 -2.17
N SER A 460 23.76 -7.84 -2.64
CA SER A 460 24.62 -6.97 -3.47
C SER A 460 25.93 -6.62 -2.77
N PHE A 461 25.88 -6.21 -1.51
CA PHE A 461 27.09 -5.83 -0.76
C PHE A 461 27.88 -7.03 -0.22
N ASP A 462 27.24 -8.18 0.01
CA ASP A 462 27.94 -9.45 0.24
C ASP A 462 28.73 -9.87 -1.01
N PHE A 463 28.17 -9.70 -2.21
CA PHE A 463 28.85 -9.95 -3.47
C PHE A 463 30.04 -8.99 -3.66
N PHE A 464 29.82 -7.70 -3.40
CA PHE A 464 30.85 -6.66 -3.48
C PHE A 464 32.03 -6.95 -2.55
N ARG A 465 31.76 -7.25 -1.28
CA ARG A 465 32.80 -7.55 -0.27
C ARG A 465 33.62 -8.81 -0.60
N ARG A 466 33.03 -9.81 -1.25
CA ARG A 466 33.75 -11.03 -1.65
C ARG A 466 34.84 -10.79 -2.68
N HIS A 467 34.74 -9.72 -3.47
CA HIS A 467 35.71 -9.36 -4.49
C HIS A 467 36.58 -8.18 -4.04
N GLU A 468 36.66 -7.88 -2.74
CA GLU A 468 37.40 -6.72 -2.23
C GLU A 468 38.90 -6.76 -2.55
N ASN A 469 39.47 -7.97 -2.65
CA ASN A 469 40.88 -8.21 -2.96
C ASN A 469 41.20 -8.15 -4.46
N ASP A 470 40.19 -8.24 -5.33
CA ASP A 470 40.37 -8.09 -6.78
C ASP A 470 40.03 -6.65 -7.20
N LYS A 471 41.07 -5.86 -7.42
CA LYS A 471 40.93 -4.42 -7.71
C LYS A 471 40.10 -4.15 -8.96
N VAL A 472 40.27 -4.95 -10.03
CA VAL A 472 39.59 -4.73 -11.31
C VAL A 472 38.10 -5.04 -11.16
N THR A 473 37.78 -6.24 -10.65
CA THR A 473 36.39 -6.64 -10.42
C THR A 473 35.70 -5.68 -9.46
N ARG A 474 36.37 -5.27 -8.37
CA ARG A 474 35.82 -4.30 -7.42
C ARG A 474 35.50 -2.95 -8.07
N GLN A 475 36.37 -2.43 -8.93
CA GLN A 475 36.12 -1.17 -9.64
C GLN A 475 34.92 -1.30 -10.58
N ILE A 476 34.84 -2.38 -11.35
CA ILE A 476 33.69 -2.65 -12.24
C ILE A 476 32.40 -2.70 -11.44
N LEU A 477 32.36 -3.44 -10.33
CA LEU A 477 31.18 -3.53 -9.48
C LEU A 477 30.80 -2.20 -8.84
N ALA A 478 31.79 -1.38 -8.45
CA ALA A 478 31.53 -0.04 -7.93
C ALA A 478 30.91 0.87 -8.99
N CYS A 479 31.39 0.81 -10.24
CA CYS A 479 30.80 1.56 -11.37
C CYS A 479 29.37 1.09 -11.66
N ILE A 480 29.12 -0.22 -11.69
CA ILE A 480 27.79 -0.79 -11.92
C ILE A 480 26.82 -0.37 -10.81
N LEU A 481 27.19 -0.56 -9.54
CA LEU A 481 26.36 -0.16 -8.40
C LEU A 481 26.14 1.35 -8.36
N GLY A 482 27.16 2.15 -8.69
CA GLY A 482 27.06 3.61 -8.80
C GLY A 482 26.09 4.03 -9.90
N GLY A 483 26.22 3.48 -11.10
CA GLY A 483 25.32 3.73 -12.22
C GLY A 483 23.87 3.35 -11.91
N LEU A 484 23.65 2.17 -11.33
CA LEU A 484 22.31 1.74 -10.90
C LEU A 484 21.72 2.67 -9.83
N THR A 485 22.53 3.10 -8.86
CA THR A 485 22.10 4.06 -7.82
C THR A 485 21.68 5.39 -8.45
N LEU A 486 22.45 5.90 -9.41
CA LEU A 486 22.10 7.12 -10.14
C LEU A 486 20.80 6.95 -10.94
N SER A 487 20.60 5.81 -11.61
CA SER A 487 19.35 5.50 -12.30
C SER A 487 18.16 5.47 -11.35
N ILE A 488 18.30 4.83 -10.18
CA ILE A 488 17.25 4.78 -9.15
C ILE A 488 16.87 6.20 -8.70
N VAL A 489 17.86 7.06 -8.42
CA VAL A 489 17.62 8.45 -7.99
C VAL A 489 16.99 9.31 -9.09
N ALA A 490 17.32 9.06 -10.37
CA ALA A 490 16.79 9.81 -11.51
C ALA A 490 15.32 9.48 -11.81
N ILE A 491 14.87 8.25 -11.57
CA ILE A 491 13.51 7.80 -11.91
C ILE A 491 12.41 8.70 -11.34
N PRO A 492 12.36 8.99 -10.04
CA PRO A 492 11.29 9.82 -9.51
C PRO A 492 11.36 11.28 -9.99
N ILE A 493 12.54 11.77 -10.40
CA ILE A 493 12.65 13.10 -11.01
C ILE A 493 11.98 13.09 -12.38
N LEU A 494 12.19 12.03 -13.16
CA LEU A 494 11.61 11.88 -14.50
C LEU A 494 10.11 11.51 -14.48
N ALA A 495 9.64 10.89 -13.40
CA ALA A 495 8.25 10.52 -13.23
C ALA A 495 7.39 11.60 -12.55
N TYR A 496 8.00 12.69 -12.07
CA TYR A 496 7.26 13.74 -11.37
C TYR A 496 6.26 14.46 -12.31
N PRO A 497 5.03 14.75 -11.87
CA PRO A 497 4.41 14.38 -10.59
C PRO A 497 3.64 13.04 -10.63
N SER A 498 3.59 12.35 -11.76
CA SER A 498 2.76 11.18 -12.05
C SER A 498 3.22 9.86 -11.39
N TYR A 499 3.40 9.86 -10.07
CA TYR A 499 3.90 8.70 -9.34
C TYR A 499 2.90 7.54 -9.25
N LEU A 500 1.62 7.81 -8.99
CA LEU A 500 0.61 6.75 -8.93
C LEU A 500 0.49 6.03 -10.28
N SER A 501 0.46 6.80 -11.36
CA SER A 501 0.41 6.32 -12.73
C SER A 501 1.75 5.80 -13.25
N TYR A 502 2.81 5.77 -12.43
CA TYR A 502 4.13 5.30 -12.87
C TYR A 502 4.12 3.83 -13.31
N PHE A 503 4.65 3.58 -14.50
CA PHE A 503 5.03 2.27 -15.01
C PHE A 503 6.46 2.37 -15.50
N ASN A 504 7.20 1.27 -15.46
CA ASN A 504 8.59 1.31 -15.89
C ASN A 504 8.72 1.54 -17.40
N ALA A 505 9.91 1.94 -17.86
CA ALA A 505 10.13 2.34 -19.24
C ALA A 505 9.80 1.23 -20.27
N ALA A 506 9.93 -0.05 -19.90
CA ALA A 506 9.58 -1.17 -20.77
C ALA A 506 8.05 -1.34 -20.94
N ALA A 507 7.27 -0.83 -19.99
CA ALA A 507 5.82 -0.80 -20.00
C ALA A 507 5.25 0.53 -20.56
N GLY A 508 6.06 1.34 -21.25
CA GLY A 508 5.60 2.56 -21.89
C GLY A 508 5.48 3.78 -20.96
N GLY A 509 6.04 3.70 -19.74
CA GLY A 509 6.05 4.82 -18.80
C GLY A 509 4.67 5.19 -18.24
N HIS A 510 4.61 6.31 -17.54
CA HIS A 510 3.40 6.76 -16.86
C HIS A 510 2.22 7.05 -17.82
N LEU A 511 2.48 7.33 -19.10
CA LEU A 511 1.44 7.66 -20.08
C LEU A 511 0.61 6.45 -20.58
N ASN A 512 1.11 5.22 -20.44
CA ASN A 512 0.49 4.03 -21.06
C ASN A 512 0.02 2.96 -20.06
N GLY A 513 0.30 3.14 -18.77
CA GLY A 513 -0.05 2.19 -17.71
C GLY A 513 -1.53 1.76 -17.69
N TYR A 514 -2.44 2.70 -17.96
CA TYR A 514 -3.89 2.45 -17.97
C TYR A 514 -4.34 1.39 -18.98
N GLN A 515 -3.51 1.04 -19.96
CA GLN A 515 -3.80 -0.03 -20.92
C GLN A 515 -3.58 -1.43 -20.33
N TYR A 516 -2.83 -1.53 -19.23
CA TYR A 516 -2.51 -2.81 -18.60
C TYR A 516 -3.35 -3.05 -17.36
N VAL A 517 -3.51 -2.03 -16.51
CA VAL A 517 -4.26 -2.12 -15.26
C VAL A 517 -4.63 -0.69 -14.79
N THR A 518 -5.81 -0.54 -14.20
CA THR A 518 -6.32 0.74 -13.67
C THR A 518 -6.55 0.64 -12.15
N ASP A 519 -7.55 1.33 -11.59
CA ASP A 519 -7.77 1.49 -10.14
C ASP A 519 -6.56 2.18 -9.49
N SER A 520 -6.30 1.90 -8.22
CA SER A 520 -5.13 2.25 -7.42
C SER A 520 -3.76 1.92 -8.03
N ASN A 521 -3.69 1.35 -9.24
CA ASN A 521 -2.46 1.27 -10.03
C ASN A 521 -2.26 2.42 -11.01
N TYR A 522 -3.27 3.23 -11.32
CA TYR A 522 -3.16 4.28 -12.34
C TYR A 522 -4.09 5.48 -12.12
N ASP A 523 -5.33 5.21 -11.77
CA ASP A 523 -6.40 6.19 -11.62
C ASP A 523 -7.12 5.85 -10.33
N TRP A 524 -6.91 6.64 -9.28
CA TRP A 524 -7.56 6.46 -7.99
C TRP A 524 -8.27 7.74 -7.53
N GLY A 525 -8.47 8.67 -8.47
CA GLY A 525 -9.09 9.96 -8.26
C GLY A 525 -8.12 11.09 -7.92
N GLN A 526 -6.82 10.89 -8.03
CA GLN A 526 -5.81 11.87 -7.64
C GLN A 526 -5.79 13.14 -8.51
N ASP A 527 -6.26 13.06 -9.77
CA ASP A 527 -6.07 14.12 -10.77
C ASP A 527 -7.20 15.17 -10.86
N LEU A 528 -8.18 15.17 -9.95
CA LEU A 528 -9.30 16.11 -10.04
C LEU A 528 -8.87 17.58 -9.91
N LYS A 529 -7.83 17.86 -9.11
CA LYS A 529 -7.19 19.18 -9.05
C LYS A 529 -6.51 19.56 -10.36
N HIS A 530 -5.86 18.60 -11.03
CA HIS A 530 -5.29 18.82 -12.36
C HIS A 530 -6.37 19.16 -13.39
N LEU A 531 -7.57 18.55 -13.28
CA LEU A 531 -8.70 18.90 -14.14
C LEU A 531 -9.18 20.33 -13.90
N ARG A 532 -9.34 20.75 -12.64
CA ARG A 532 -9.64 22.14 -12.30
C ARG A 532 -8.60 23.10 -12.89
N ASN A 533 -7.33 22.82 -12.68
CA ASN A 533 -6.23 23.67 -13.15
C ASN A 533 -6.23 23.77 -14.68
N PHE A 534 -6.51 22.68 -15.39
CA PHE A 534 -6.69 22.70 -16.84
C PHE A 534 -7.84 23.63 -17.25
N VAL A 535 -9.03 23.44 -16.68
CA VAL A 535 -10.22 24.23 -17.01
C VAL A 535 -10.00 25.73 -16.77
N ASP A 536 -9.44 26.08 -15.61
CA ASP A 536 -9.19 27.48 -15.23
C ASP A 536 -8.10 28.11 -16.12
N THR A 537 -7.01 27.39 -16.40
CA THR A 537 -5.94 27.88 -17.28
C THR A 537 -6.41 28.05 -18.72
N TYR A 538 -7.15 27.06 -19.24
CA TYR A 538 -7.70 27.07 -20.59
C TYR A 538 -8.62 28.28 -20.81
N ASN A 539 -9.59 28.48 -19.92
CA ASN A 539 -10.52 29.61 -20.00
C ASN A 539 -9.79 30.96 -19.84
N ASN A 540 -8.79 31.03 -18.95
CA ASN A 540 -8.01 32.25 -18.76
C ASN A 540 -7.27 32.66 -20.05
N CYS A 541 -6.58 31.73 -20.72
CA CYS A 541 -5.89 32.05 -21.97
C CYS A 541 -6.82 32.54 -23.08
N LEU A 542 -8.00 31.94 -23.20
CA LEU A 542 -9.01 32.38 -24.16
C LEU A 542 -9.48 33.80 -23.82
N SER A 543 -9.72 34.08 -22.54
CA SER A 543 -10.14 35.42 -22.08
C SER A 543 -9.09 36.50 -22.34
N THR A 544 -7.80 36.14 -22.33
CA THR A 544 -6.69 37.08 -22.58
C THR A 544 -6.24 37.11 -24.06
N GLY A 545 -6.93 36.42 -24.96
CA GLY A 545 -6.62 36.41 -26.40
C GLY A 545 -5.31 35.69 -26.79
N ILE A 546 -4.72 34.90 -25.89
CA ILE A 546 -3.49 34.11 -26.16
C ILE A 546 -3.80 32.94 -27.12
N GLY A 547 -5.05 32.45 -27.08
CA GLY A 547 -5.50 31.28 -27.81
C GLY A 547 -5.10 29.97 -27.13
N ALA A 548 -5.94 28.96 -27.24
CA ALA A 548 -5.77 27.70 -26.51
C ALA A 548 -4.43 26.99 -26.81
N LEU A 549 -3.99 26.97 -28.08
CA LEU A 549 -2.76 26.26 -28.49
C LEU A 549 -1.46 26.93 -28.00
N ASN A 550 -1.51 28.21 -27.63
CA ASN A 550 -0.35 28.96 -27.13
C ASN A 550 -0.36 29.10 -25.60
N CYS A 551 -1.30 28.46 -24.90
CA CYS A 551 -1.34 28.46 -23.44
C CYS A 551 -0.10 27.83 -22.84
N LYS A 552 0.60 28.57 -21.99
CA LYS A 552 1.67 27.98 -21.16
C LYS A 552 1.05 27.14 -20.04
N GLY A 553 1.62 25.97 -19.79
CA GLY A 553 1.25 25.11 -18.66
C GLY A 553 0.19 24.06 -18.96
N ILE A 554 -0.41 24.06 -20.16
CA ILE A 554 -1.28 22.99 -20.63
C ILE A 554 -0.83 22.52 -22.01
N SER A 555 -0.98 21.24 -22.30
CA SER A 555 -0.70 20.66 -23.61
C SER A 555 -2.02 20.28 -24.27
N ILE A 556 -2.26 20.77 -25.49
CA ILE A 556 -3.48 20.51 -26.23
C ILE A 556 -3.14 19.91 -27.57
N ASN A 557 -3.85 18.84 -27.94
CA ASN A 557 -3.78 18.27 -29.27
C ASN A 557 -4.42 19.23 -30.29
N PRO A 558 -3.66 19.79 -31.25
CA PRO A 558 -4.20 20.75 -32.21
C PRO A 558 -5.36 20.20 -33.03
N LYS A 559 -5.33 18.90 -33.36
CA LYS A 559 -6.38 18.24 -34.15
C LYS A 559 -7.75 18.31 -33.48
N ALA A 560 -7.79 18.26 -32.15
CA ALA A 560 -9.02 18.28 -31.37
C ALA A 560 -9.79 19.60 -31.48
N LEU A 561 -9.10 20.70 -31.79
CA LEU A 561 -9.70 22.05 -31.90
C LEU A 561 -9.76 22.55 -33.35
N THR A 562 -8.97 21.98 -34.27
CA THR A 562 -8.99 22.39 -35.69
C THR A 562 -10.15 21.77 -36.47
N GLU A 563 -10.54 20.52 -36.18
CA GLU A 563 -11.67 19.85 -36.86
C GLU A 563 -13.03 20.45 -36.44
N SER A 564 -13.10 21.10 -35.28
CA SER A 564 -14.26 21.90 -34.84
C SER A 564 -14.31 23.32 -35.44
N SER A 565 -13.24 23.77 -36.11
CA SER A 565 -13.04 25.17 -36.51
C SER A 565 -13.19 25.45 -38.01
N SER A 566 -13.71 24.50 -38.79
CA SER A 566 -13.96 24.68 -40.24
C SER A 566 -14.96 25.80 -40.56
N SER A 567 -15.60 26.43 -39.56
CA SER A 567 -16.35 27.68 -39.73
C SER A 567 -15.61 28.87 -39.13
N ARG A 568 -15.16 29.80 -39.99
CA ARG A 568 -14.59 31.13 -39.66
C ARG A 568 -15.56 32.08 -38.93
N MET A 569 -16.57 31.60 -38.18
CA MET A 569 -17.61 32.47 -37.60
C MET A 569 -18.11 32.10 -36.20
N ALA A 570 -17.53 31.13 -35.49
CA ALA A 570 -17.78 30.97 -34.05
C ALA A 570 -16.61 31.64 -33.30
N GLY A 571 -16.82 32.87 -32.82
CA GLY A 571 -15.81 33.59 -32.02
C GLY A 571 -15.39 32.78 -30.79
N ASP A 572 -14.24 33.13 -30.21
CA ASP A 572 -13.55 32.45 -29.11
C ASP A 572 -14.45 32.01 -27.92
N LYS A 573 -15.66 32.57 -27.77
CA LYS A 573 -16.69 32.17 -26.80
C LYS A 573 -17.18 30.73 -26.94
N ALA A 574 -17.28 30.17 -28.15
CA ALA A 574 -17.82 28.81 -28.36
C ALA A 574 -16.89 27.70 -27.82
N LEU A 575 -15.62 28.03 -27.56
CA LEU A 575 -14.63 27.09 -27.02
C LEU A 575 -14.47 27.18 -25.51
N PHE A 576 -15.07 28.18 -24.84
CA PHE A 576 -14.98 28.27 -23.37
C PHE A 576 -15.57 27.02 -22.71
N ILE A 577 -14.92 26.58 -21.65
CA ILE A 577 -15.41 25.49 -20.80
C ILE A 577 -16.36 26.10 -19.76
N ASP A 578 -17.58 26.40 -20.20
CA ASP A 578 -18.66 26.88 -19.30
C ASP A 578 -19.28 25.72 -18.53
N LYS A 579 -19.37 24.56 -19.19
CA LYS A 579 -19.82 23.28 -18.62
C LYS A 579 -18.90 22.16 -19.10
N ILE A 580 -18.59 21.23 -18.21
CA ILE A 580 -17.85 20.01 -18.51
C ILE A 580 -18.53 18.81 -17.85
N ARG A 581 -18.83 17.82 -18.68
CA ARG A 581 -19.41 16.53 -18.27
C ARG A 581 -18.30 15.66 -17.71
N VAL A 582 -18.40 15.24 -16.45
CA VAL A 582 -17.33 14.47 -15.78
C VAL A 582 -17.87 13.14 -15.29
N ASP A 583 -17.24 12.05 -15.74
CA ASP A 583 -17.37 10.73 -15.12
C ASP A 583 -16.05 10.41 -14.40
N TYR A 584 -16.09 10.44 -13.07
CA TYR A 584 -14.90 10.53 -12.21
C TYR A 584 -14.81 9.34 -11.26
N PHE A 585 -13.70 8.60 -11.38
CA PHE A 585 -13.32 7.51 -10.50
C PHE A 585 -12.49 8.08 -9.35
N GLY A 586 -13.12 8.37 -8.20
CA GLY A 586 -12.40 8.90 -7.04
C GLY A 586 -13.25 9.21 -5.81
N GLY A 587 -12.59 9.62 -4.73
CA GLY A 587 -13.24 9.94 -3.47
C GLY A 587 -13.69 11.39 -3.37
N ALA A 588 -13.07 12.31 -4.11
CA ALA A 588 -13.37 13.73 -4.05
C ALA A 588 -14.67 14.14 -4.76
N SER A 589 -15.14 15.36 -4.49
CA SER A 589 -16.30 15.96 -5.16
C SER A 589 -15.90 16.82 -6.36
N PRO A 590 -16.29 16.47 -7.60
CA PRO A 590 -16.12 17.35 -8.76
C PRO A 590 -16.78 18.72 -8.55
N THR A 591 -17.91 18.77 -7.86
CA THR A 591 -18.62 20.01 -7.51
C THR A 591 -17.75 20.93 -6.66
N TYR A 592 -16.96 20.39 -5.72
CA TYR A 592 -16.07 21.20 -4.88
C TYR A 592 -14.99 21.93 -5.71
N TYR A 593 -14.39 21.25 -6.69
CA TYR A 593 -13.28 21.81 -7.47
C TYR A 593 -13.71 22.59 -8.70
N LEU A 594 -14.79 22.19 -9.38
CA LEU A 594 -15.25 22.77 -10.64
C LEU A 594 -16.46 23.70 -10.45
N GLY A 595 -17.14 23.64 -9.30
CA GLY A 595 -18.31 24.44 -8.99
C GLY A 595 -19.40 24.31 -10.06
N ASN A 596 -19.91 25.45 -10.51
CA ASN A 596 -20.97 25.51 -11.52
C ASN A 596 -20.54 24.99 -12.90
N LYS A 597 -19.25 24.75 -13.16
CA LYS A 597 -18.80 24.17 -14.44
C LYS A 597 -19.05 22.67 -14.52
N TYR A 598 -19.16 21.97 -13.38
CA TYR A 598 -19.37 20.53 -13.35
C TYR A 598 -20.77 20.13 -13.81
N VAL A 599 -20.83 19.09 -14.64
CA VAL A 599 -22.03 18.33 -14.97
C VAL A 599 -21.73 16.86 -14.72
N SER A 600 -22.53 16.21 -13.87
CA SER A 600 -22.43 14.76 -13.68
C SER A 600 -22.79 14.03 -14.97
N TRP A 601 -22.00 13.04 -15.36
CA TRP A 601 -22.23 12.29 -16.59
C TRP A 601 -21.67 10.87 -16.46
N HIS A 602 -22.26 9.93 -17.22
CA HIS A 602 -21.87 8.51 -17.22
C HIS A 602 -22.06 7.89 -18.61
N SER A 603 -21.34 6.78 -18.87
CA SER A 603 -21.26 6.10 -20.17
C SER A 603 -22.58 5.65 -20.79
N TYR A 604 -23.63 5.48 -19.99
CA TYR A 604 -24.96 5.06 -20.46
C TYR A 604 -25.84 6.22 -20.97
N ASN A 605 -25.34 7.46 -20.96
CA ASN A 605 -26.02 8.61 -21.55
C ASN A 605 -25.55 8.82 -22.99
N ASP A 606 -26.40 9.43 -23.83
CA ASP A 606 -25.96 9.81 -25.17
C ASP A 606 -24.97 10.98 -25.10
N PRO A 607 -23.88 10.95 -25.89
CA PRO A 607 -22.96 12.07 -25.96
C PRO A 607 -23.61 13.24 -26.71
N GLU A 608 -23.71 14.37 -26.03
CA GLU A 608 -24.13 15.67 -26.58
C GLU A 608 -22.91 16.55 -26.89
N PRO A 609 -23.06 17.59 -27.73
CA PRO A 609 -22.00 18.59 -27.93
C PRO A 609 -21.49 19.20 -26.61
N GLY A 610 -20.20 19.51 -26.59
CA GLY A 610 -19.50 20.14 -25.46
C GLY A 610 -18.33 19.33 -24.90
N TRP A 611 -17.92 19.68 -23.67
CA TRP A 611 -16.72 19.16 -23.03
C TRP A 611 -16.98 17.94 -22.15
N TYR A 612 -16.05 16.99 -22.20
CA TYR A 612 -16.06 15.77 -21.38
C TYR A 612 -14.72 15.58 -20.69
N ALA A 613 -14.73 15.09 -19.45
CA ALA A 613 -13.57 14.63 -18.72
C ALA A 613 -13.86 13.26 -18.11
N LEU A 614 -13.08 12.25 -18.50
CA LEU A 614 -13.39 10.86 -18.24
C LEU A 614 -12.22 10.18 -17.53
N SER A 615 -12.48 9.56 -16.38
CA SER A 615 -11.50 8.75 -15.66
C SER A 615 -11.08 7.52 -16.45
N ALA A 616 -9.77 7.26 -16.51
CA ALA A 616 -9.16 6.13 -17.20
C ALA A 616 -9.72 4.79 -16.71
N GLY A 617 -10.01 4.67 -15.41
CA GLY A 617 -10.64 3.48 -14.82
C GLY A 617 -11.97 3.14 -15.50
N PHE A 618 -12.88 4.11 -15.55
CA PHE A 618 -14.20 3.94 -16.18
C PHE A 618 -14.14 3.78 -17.70
N ILE A 619 -13.18 4.44 -18.38
CA ILE A 619 -12.95 4.19 -19.81
C ILE A 619 -12.66 2.72 -20.05
N GLN A 620 -11.75 2.12 -19.27
CA GLN A 620 -11.36 0.72 -19.45
C GLN A 620 -12.49 -0.22 -19.05
N GLU A 621 -13.13 0.01 -17.90
CA GLU A 621 -14.24 -0.84 -17.43
C GLU A 621 -15.39 -0.85 -18.41
N SER A 622 -15.79 0.31 -18.94
CA SER A 622 -16.86 0.40 -19.94
C SER A 622 -16.47 -0.19 -21.29
N SER A 623 -15.18 -0.22 -21.65
CA SER A 623 -14.73 -0.74 -22.95
C SER A 623 -14.58 -2.27 -22.95
N TYR A 624 -14.32 -2.86 -21.79
CA TYR A 624 -13.96 -4.28 -21.65
C TYR A 624 -14.89 -5.05 -20.70
N SER A 625 -16.04 -4.47 -20.33
CA SER A 625 -17.02 -5.14 -19.47
C SER A 625 -17.52 -6.44 -20.12
N PRO A 626 -17.54 -7.57 -19.39
CA PRO A 626 -17.95 -8.86 -19.92
C PRO A 626 -19.45 -8.93 -20.24
N ASN A 627 -20.23 -7.97 -19.73
CA ASN A 627 -21.69 -7.92 -19.89
C ASN A 627 -22.16 -7.05 -21.06
N LEU A 628 -21.24 -6.48 -21.84
CA LEU A 628 -21.58 -5.63 -22.97
C LEU A 628 -22.32 -6.41 -24.05
N LYS A 629 -23.52 -5.94 -24.41
CA LYS A 629 -24.34 -6.42 -25.51
C LYS A 629 -24.21 -5.49 -26.72
N PRO A 630 -24.44 -5.99 -27.96
CA PRO A 630 -24.55 -5.13 -29.12
C PRO A 630 -25.60 -4.03 -28.91
N GLY A 631 -25.20 -2.77 -29.07
CA GLY A 631 -26.06 -1.60 -28.84
C GLY A 631 -25.97 -0.98 -27.44
N ASP A 632 -25.22 -1.58 -26.50
CA ASP A 632 -24.96 -0.95 -25.21
C ASP A 632 -24.17 0.34 -25.39
N LYS A 633 -24.59 1.38 -24.66
CA LYS A 633 -23.91 2.68 -24.65
C LYS A 633 -22.61 2.57 -23.85
N THR A 634 -21.53 3.01 -24.45
CA THR A 634 -20.18 2.95 -23.89
C THR A 634 -19.40 4.21 -24.25
N TYR A 635 -18.16 4.29 -23.80
CA TYR A 635 -17.20 5.29 -24.24
C TYR A 635 -16.70 5.15 -25.69
N ALA A 636 -17.28 4.28 -26.52
CA ALA A 636 -16.84 4.07 -27.90
C ALA A 636 -16.86 5.34 -28.77
N TRP A 637 -17.78 6.27 -28.53
CA TRP A 637 -17.86 7.56 -29.25
C TRP A 637 -16.55 8.35 -29.18
N ARG A 638 -15.71 8.12 -28.15
CA ARG A 638 -14.42 8.81 -27.99
C ARG A 638 -13.42 8.50 -29.10
N PHE A 639 -13.64 7.43 -29.88
CA PHE A 639 -12.80 7.11 -31.03
C PHE A 639 -13.08 8.02 -32.23
N ASP A 640 -14.27 8.63 -32.27
CA ASP A 640 -14.69 9.54 -33.34
C ASP A 640 -14.17 10.97 -33.11
N TYR A 641 -13.67 11.29 -31.91
CA TYR A 641 -13.18 12.62 -31.55
C TYR A 641 -11.73 12.57 -31.08
N PRO A 642 -10.86 13.49 -31.52
CA PRO A 642 -9.49 13.53 -31.04
C PRO A 642 -9.45 13.86 -29.54
N LEU A 643 -8.59 13.18 -28.78
CA LEU A 643 -8.30 13.56 -27.40
C LEU A 643 -7.77 14.99 -27.36
N VAL A 644 -8.38 15.87 -26.56
CA VAL A 644 -7.93 17.25 -26.39
C VAL A 644 -6.67 17.29 -25.54
N THR A 645 -6.73 16.69 -24.35
CA THR A 645 -5.61 16.64 -23.40
C THR A 645 -5.84 15.54 -22.35
N ARG A 646 -4.87 15.37 -21.46
CA ARG A 646 -5.07 14.70 -20.17
C ARG A 646 -4.86 15.69 -19.04
N ALA A 647 -5.79 15.68 -18.09
CA ALA A 647 -5.60 16.34 -16.81
C ALA A 647 -4.87 15.38 -15.87
N GLY A 648 -3.61 15.69 -15.58
CA GLY A 648 -2.68 14.71 -15.01
C GLY A 648 -2.47 13.56 -16.00
N ASP A 649 -2.54 12.33 -15.50
CA ASP A 649 -2.41 11.12 -16.31
C ASP A 649 -3.74 10.39 -16.50
N SER A 650 -4.62 10.50 -15.51
CA SER A 650 -5.79 9.62 -15.36
C SER A 650 -7.10 10.17 -15.89
N ILE A 651 -7.22 11.49 -16.13
CA ILE A 651 -8.45 12.10 -16.64
C ILE A 651 -8.28 12.52 -18.10
N PHE A 652 -9.05 11.91 -18.99
CA PHE A 652 -9.00 12.15 -20.44
C PHE A 652 -10.05 13.18 -20.84
N VAL A 653 -9.62 14.27 -21.48
CA VAL A 653 -10.49 15.39 -21.85
C VAL A 653 -10.80 15.37 -23.35
N TYR A 654 -12.09 15.43 -23.67
CA TYR A 654 -12.61 15.43 -25.03
C TYR A 654 -13.53 16.63 -25.28
N TYR A 655 -13.68 17.00 -26.55
CA TYR A 655 -14.62 18.02 -27.00
C TYR A 655 -15.41 17.48 -28.19
N ILE A 656 -16.74 17.56 -28.09
CA ILE A 656 -17.67 17.20 -29.17
C ILE A 656 -18.21 18.50 -29.78
N PRO A 657 -17.95 18.78 -31.07
CA PRO A 657 -18.44 19.99 -31.71
C PRO A 657 -19.97 19.97 -31.88
N GLU A 658 -20.59 21.15 -31.90
CA GLU A 658 -21.98 21.28 -32.33
C GLU A 658 -22.08 20.96 -33.83
N ILE A 659 -22.85 19.93 -34.17
CA ILE A 659 -23.19 19.62 -35.57
C ILE A 659 -24.24 20.67 -35.98
N LYS A 660 -23.87 21.54 -36.93
CA LYS A 660 -24.79 22.51 -37.53
C LYS A 660 -25.79 21.85 -38.48
#